data_AF-A0A1N6DGF4-F1
#
_entry.id   AF-A0A1N6DGF4-F1
#
_cell.length_a   1.000
_cell.length_b   1.000
_cell.length_c   1.000
_cell.angle_alpha   90.00
_cell.angle_beta   90.00
_cell.angle_gamma   90.00
#
_symmetry.space_group_name_H-M   'P 1'
#
loop_
_entity.id
_entity.type
_entity.pdbx_description
1 polymer ?
#
loop_
_entity_poly.entity_id
_entity_poly.type
_entity_poly.pdbx_seq_one_letter_code
_entity_poly.pdbx_strand_id
1 'polypeptide(L)'
;MDDIQLELTAIPSERKGCFVVTAKIGNETIHVDQIEIIKSQERDRFVVDLAKLRPGLEESGAADRLAQLAGELAVARASQPEPETQARALLRLAEGAELFHTADGRTYASVPVDSHREVHLIRSTSFRRWLVRAFYEERESPPSTEAMQSTLGVLEAKAQFDGPTQAVWVRVANIPNPADPDDPSYFLDLGDEAWRAVKISRSGWELVNDPPVRFRRPKGMMSLPEPVRAGSLDELRAFTNLASDHDWYLFVACLSAALRPHGPYPIVAVNGEQGSAKSTFTRVARKLIDPNATLLRCEPKEVRDLMIAATNAWIVTLDNLSSLHVWLADSLCRLATGGGFATRVLYEDAEEMLFDAMRPVLLNGIEDVATRPDLLDRSVVLSLPTIPEEKRREEGPFWRAFDEAHPRILGALLDAVVGGLRRLPSVELKKLPRMADFARWGEAVGRGLGWTDGAFLAAYEVNRSSANDQALEASPVAPAVIALMERTPHLETTAGELLQELAEIAGERVAKAKDWPSSARGLSGAIRRVMPVLRRAGIDVSFRSEKGGKRRRLILLERTSEKSGIAPSQPSPPSQACEDSNGTLLWGNDLHPGLDGDGRGDGYPLPETVDRLNATNRATQPSPSQNPLNSLALFELDPITASPGDGRDGWDGRLPNFSPTPSSDRVEELL
;
A
#
# COMPACT_ATOMS: atom_id res chain seq x y z
N MET A 1 -82.08 30.38 -37.53
CA MET A 1 -81.05 29.33 -37.58
C MET A 1 -80.68 29.13 -36.13
N ASP A 2 -81.06 27.99 -35.56
CA ASP A 2 -80.81 27.69 -34.15
C ASP A 2 -79.31 27.81 -33.87
N ASP A 3 -78.95 28.45 -32.75
CA ASP A 3 -77.57 28.53 -32.26
C ASP A 3 -77.05 27.10 -32.00
N ILE A 4 -76.32 26.55 -32.96
CA ILE A 4 -75.63 25.26 -32.80
C ILE A 4 -74.44 25.51 -31.86
N GLN A 5 -74.62 25.21 -30.57
CA GLN A 5 -73.51 25.25 -29.62
C GLN A 5 -72.63 24.01 -29.79
N LEU A 6 -71.42 24.22 -30.32
CA LEU A 6 -70.38 23.21 -30.38
C LEU A 6 -69.65 23.12 -29.04
N GLU A 7 -69.66 21.96 -28.40
CA GLU A 7 -68.88 21.68 -27.20
C GLU A 7 -67.62 20.90 -27.56
N LEU A 8 -66.46 21.42 -27.13
CA LEU A 8 -65.15 20.78 -27.29
C LEU A 8 -64.60 20.39 -25.91
N THR A 9 -64.36 19.10 -25.71
CA THR A 9 -63.71 18.57 -24.52
C THR A 9 -62.39 17.90 -24.90
N ALA A 10 -61.33 18.20 -24.16
CA ALA A 10 -60.01 17.60 -24.34
C ALA A 10 -59.63 16.80 -23.08
N ILE A 11 -59.39 15.51 -23.23
CA ILE A 11 -59.00 14.61 -22.14
C ILE A 11 -57.58 14.08 -22.42
N PRO A 12 -56.67 14.02 -21.43
CA PRO A 12 -55.34 13.45 -21.62
C PRO A 12 -55.40 12.03 -22.17
N SER A 13 -54.58 11.74 -23.19
CA SER A 13 -54.43 10.39 -23.75
C SER A 13 -53.30 9.63 -23.04
N GLU A 14 -53.28 8.30 -23.16
CA GLU A 14 -52.16 7.45 -22.74
C GLU A 14 -50.85 7.79 -23.45
N ARG A 15 -50.93 8.37 -24.66
CA ARG A 15 -49.74 8.85 -25.40
C ARG A 15 -49.29 10.20 -24.87
N LYS A 16 -48.07 10.24 -24.31
CA LYS A 16 -47.46 11.44 -23.71
C LYS A 16 -47.52 12.65 -24.67
N GLY A 17 -48.23 13.70 -24.24
CA GLY A 17 -48.37 14.95 -24.98
C GLY A 17 -49.58 15.03 -25.93
N CYS A 18 -50.34 13.95 -26.10
CA CYS A 18 -51.56 13.92 -26.90
C CYS A 18 -52.81 14.02 -26.02
N PHE A 19 -53.88 14.56 -26.59
CA PHE A 19 -55.20 14.64 -25.98
C PHE A 19 -56.24 14.03 -26.91
N VAL A 20 -57.20 13.33 -26.34
CA VAL A 20 -58.41 12.92 -27.04
C VAL A 20 -59.35 14.12 -27.04
N VAL A 21 -59.51 14.74 -28.21
CA VAL A 21 -60.40 15.87 -28.41
C VAL A 21 -61.70 15.36 -28.97
N THR A 22 -62.80 15.68 -28.27
CA THR A 22 -64.16 15.28 -28.64
C THR A 22 -64.99 16.53 -28.92
N ALA A 23 -65.59 16.57 -30.10
CA ALA A 23 -66.52 17.59 -30.54
C ALA A 23 -67.96 17.08 -30.47
N LYS A 24 -68.82 17.77 -29.72
CA LYS A 24 -70.23 17.42 -29.52
C LYS A 24 -71.17 18.57 -29.86
N ILE A 25 -72.38 18.23 -30.27
CA ILE A 25 -73.50 19.16 -30.43
C ILE A 25 -74.67 18.57 -29.66
N GLY A 26 -75.06 19.21 -28.55
CA GLY A 26 -75.97 18.61 -27.59
C GLY A 26 -75.43 17.27 -27.07
N ASN A 27 -76.18 16.18 -27.24
CA ASN A 27 -75.75 14.83 -26.84
C ASN A 27 -75.07 14.02 -27.96
N GLU A 28 -74.96 14.56 -29.17
CA GLU A 28 -74.38 13.86 -30.32
C GLU A 28 -72.88 14.12 -30.42
N THR A 29 -72.08 13.07 -30.60
CA THR A 29 -70.63 13.19 -30.84
C THR A 29 -70.35 13.22 -32.33
N ILE A 30 -69.77 14.32 -32.80
CA ILE A 30 -69.55 14.59 -34.22
C ILE A 30 -68.17 14.11 -34.66
N HIS A 31 -67.15 14.35 -33.83
CA HIS A 31 -65.78 13.98 -34.14
C HIS A 31 -64.98 13.69 -32.87
N VAL A 32 -64.15 12.67 -32.92
CA VAL A 32 -63.17 12.32 -31.88
C VAL A 32 -61.86 12.05 -32.59
N ASP A 33 -60.81 12.75 -32.20
CA ASP A 33 -59.46 12.50 -32.69
C ASP A 33 -58.43 12.69 -31.58
N GLN A 34 -57.30 12.03 -31.72
CA GLN A 34 -56.18 12.14 -30.81
C GLN A 34 -55.14 13.09 -31.42
N ILE A 35 -54.99 14.27 -30.82
CA ILE A 35 -54.09 15.31 -31.33
C ILE A 35 -53.18 15.86 -30.22
N GLU A 36 -51.98 16.28 -30.60
CA GLU A 36 -51.15 17.18 -29.83
C GLU A 36 -51.71 18.60 -29.94
N ILE A 37 -52.64 18.97 -29.04
CA ILE A 37 -53.33 20.27 -29.03
C ILE A 37 -52.35 21.47 -29.09
N ILE A 38 -51.11 21.32 -28.61
CA ILE A 38 -50.09 22.38 -28.64
C ILE A 38 -49.63 22.70 -30.08
N LYS A 39 -49.62 21.73 -31.00
CA LYS A 39 -49.20 21.92 -32.39
C LYS A 39 -50.34 22.54 -33.21
N SER A 40 -50.08 23.70 -33.83
CA SER A 40 -51.07 24.38 -34.69
C SER A 40 -51.55 23.49 -35.84
N GLN A 41 -50.63 22.80 -36.51
CA GLN A 41 -50.93 21.91 -37.64
C GLN A 41 -51.94 20.80 -37.27
N GLU A 42 -51.89 20.27 -36.05
CA GLU A 42 -52.82 19.22 -35.61
C GLU A 42 -54.18 19.79 -35.20
N ARG A 43 -54.22 21.01 -34.66
CA ARG A 43 -55.48 21.74 -34.43
C ARG A 43 -56.17 22.06 -35.76
N ASP A 44 -55.41 22.55 -36.73
CA ASP A 44 -55.93 22.89 -38.06
C ASP A 44 -56.47 21.63 -38.77
N ARG A 45 -55.75 20.50 -38.67
CA ARG A 45 -56.23 19.20 -39.16
C ARG A 45 -57.56 18.80 -38.53
N PHE A 46 -57.67 18.91 -37.19
CA PHE A 46 -58.90 18.58 -36.47
C PHE A 46 -60.09 19.41 -36.94
N VAL A 47 -59.89 20.73 -37.13
CA VAL A 47 -60.95 21.63 -37.60
C VAL A 47 -61.35 21.30 -39.04
N VAL A 48 -60.40 21.01 -39.91
CA VAL A 48 -60.66 20.58 -41.30
C VAL A 48 -61.43 19.27 -41.34
N ASP A 49 -61.08 18.29 -40.51
CA ASP A 49 -61.77 16.99 -40.48
C ASP A 49 -63.17 17.10 -39.85
N LEU A 50 -63.35 17.95 -38.83
CA LEU A 50 -64.66 18.30 -38.28
C LEU A 50 -65.56 18.96 -39.35
N ALA A 51 -65.01 19.87 -40.15
CA ALA A 51 -65.74 20.57 -41.21
C ALA A 51 -66.19 19.64 -42.35
N LYS A 52 -65.37 18.63 -42.71
CA LYS A 52 -65.76 17.60 -43.68
C LYS A 52 -66.95 16.77 -43.21
N LEU A 53 -66.99 16.45 -41.90
CA LEU A 53 -68.05 15.63 -41.32
C LEU A 53 -69.37 16.42 -41.18
N ARG A 54 -69.29 17.73 -40.91
CA ARG A 54 -70.46 18.61 -40.84
C ARG A 54 -70.12 20.01 -41.36
N PRO A 55 -70.44 20.31 -42.63
CA PRO A 55 -70.21 21.61 -43.23
C PRO A 55 -70.91 22.74 -42.47
N GLY A 56 -70.23 23.89 -42.29
CA GLY A 56 -70.74 25.04 -41.54
C GLY A 56 -70.27 25.13 -40.08
N LEU A 57 -69.59 24.09 -39.56
CA LEU A 57 -68.95 24.16 -38.24
C LEU A 57 -67.62 24.93 -38.21
N GLU A 58 -67.13 25.39 -39.36
CA GLU A 58 -65.91 26.21 -39.43
C GLU A 58 -66.09 27.57 -38.71
N GLU A 59 -67.30 28.13 -38.73
CA GLU A 59 -67.65 29.40 -38.07
C GLU A 59 -68.05 29.24 -36.59
N SER A 60 -68.00 28.02 -36.04
CA SER A 60 -68.46 27.70 -34.68
C SER A 60 -67.47 28.05 -33.55
N GLY A 61 -66.33 28.67 -33.87
CA GLY A 61 -65.29 29.03 -32.89
C GLY A 61 -64.41 27.85 -32.43
N ALA A 62 -64.47 26.69 -33.10
CA ALA A 62 -63.68 25.50 -32.76
C ALA A 62 -62.16 25.77 -32.75
N ALA A 63 -61.66 26.54 -33.74
CA ALA A 63 -60.26 26.92 -33.84
C ALA A 63 -59.81 27.77 -32.64
N ASP A 64 -60.61 28.78 -32.27
CA ASP A 64 -60.33 29.67 -31.14
C ASP A 64 -60.35 28.90 -29.80
N ARG A 65 -61.31 27.98 -29.63
CA ARG A 65 -61.40 27.16 -28.42
C ARG A 65 -60.22 26.20 -28.29
N LEU A 66 -59.79 25.57 -29.38
CA LEU A 66 -58.59 24.72 -29.38
C LEU A 66 -57.31 25.53 -29.15
N ALA A 67 -57.23 26.76 -29.67
CA ALA A 67 -56.12 27.67 -29.40
C ALA A 67 -56.09 28.13 -27.92
N GLN A 68 -57.26 28.40 -27.32
CA GLN A 68 -57.40 28.73 -25.90
C GLN A 68 -56.94 27.55 -25.02
N LEU A 69 -57.43 26.34 -25.29
CA LEU A 69 -57.01 25.12 -24.58
C LEU A 69 -55.50 24.88 -24.74
N ALA A 70 -54.94 25.13 -25.93
CA ALA A 70 -53.50 25.05 -26.15
C ALA A 70 -52.72 26.08 -25.30
N GLY A 71 -53.24 27.30 -25.17
CA GLY A 71 -52.66 28.35 -24.33
C GLY A 71 -52.70 27.99 -22.84
N GLU A 72 -53.84 27.52 -22.34
CA GLU A 72 -54.02 27.06 -20.96
C GLU A 72 -53.07 25.89 -20.64
N LEU A 73 -52.93 24.93 -21.55
CA LEU A 73 -52.00 23.80 -21.42
C LEU A 73 -50.52 24.21 -21.52
N ALA A 74 -50.19 25.19 -22.36
CA ALA A 74 -48.84 25.71 -22.50
C ALA A 74 -48.39 26.45 -21.24
N VAL A 75 -49.27 27.26 -20.64
CA VAL A 75 -49.02 27.94 -19.36
C VAL A 75 -48.85 26.91 -18.25
N ALA A 76 -49.75 25.92 -18.16
CA ALA A 76 -49.65 24.83 -17.18
C ALA A 76 -48.34 24.04 -17.30
N ARG A 77 -47.87 23.78 -18.53
CA ARG A 77 -46.61 23.08 -18.82
C ARG A 77 -45.39 23.92 -18.52
N ALA A 78 -45.43 25.24 -18.76
CA ALA A 78 -44.35 26.16 -18.43
C ALA A 78 -44.18 26.38 -16.92
N SER A 79 -45.24 26.19 -16.13
CA SER A 79 -45.21 26.22 -14.66
C SER A 79 -44.75 24.92 -13.99
N GLN A 80 -44.53 23.84 -14.74
CA GLN A 80 -43.94 22.62 -14.18
C GLN A 80 -42.41 22.78 -14.11
N PRO A 81 -41.78 22.58 -12.93
CA PRO A 81 -40.34 22.61 -12.83
C PRO A 81 -39.73 21.55 -13.74
N GLU A 82 -38.67 21.91 -14.49
CA GLU A 82 -37.94 20.94 -15.30
C GLU A 82 -37.51 19.74 -14.44
N PRO A 83 -37.65 18.51 -14.94
CA PRO A 83 -37.24 17.33 -14.19
C PRO A 83 -35.75 17.42 -13.86
N GLU A 84 -35.42 17.27 -12.59
CA GLU A 84 -34.04 17.26 -12.11
C GLU A 84 -33.20 16.28 -12.95
N THR A 85 -32.09 16.77 -13.50
CA THR A 85 -31.17 15.93 -14.26
C THR A 85 -30.55 14.86 -13.35
N GLN A 86 -30.20 13.70 -13.90
CA GLN A 86 -29.60 12.63 -13.11
C GLN A 86 -28.31 13.06 -12.39
N ALA A 87 -27.49 13.90 -13.04
CA ALA A 87 -26.26 14.43 -12.43
C ALA A 87 -26.57 15.35 -11.23
N ARG A 88 -27.61 16.17 -11.32
CA ARG A 88 -28.03 17.04 -10.20
C ARG A 88 -28.58 16.22 -9.03
N ALA A 89 -29.37 15.19 -9.32
CA ALA A 89 -29.84 14.24 -8.31
C ALA A 89 -28.67 13.52 -7.62
N LEU A 90 -27.69 13.02 -8.39
CA LEU A 90 -26.49 12.39 -7.83
C LEU A 90 -25.67 13.33 -6.95
N LEU A 91 -25.51 14.60 -7.36
CA LEU A 91 -24.81 15.61 -6.55
C LEU A 91 -25.54 15.87 -5.23
N ARG A 92 -26.87 15.95 -5.26
CA ARG A 92 -27.70 16.08 -4.05
C ARG A 92 -27.54 14.86 -3.13
N LEU A 93 -27.57 13.66 -3.69
CA LEU A 93 -27.36 12.42 -2.92
C LEU A 93 -25.94 12.34 -2.31
N ALA A 94 -24.97 13.01 -2.92
CA ALA A 94 -23.60 13.11 -2.41
C ALA A 94 -23.43 14.17 -1.31
N GLU A 95 -24.43 15.02 -1.00
CA GLU A 95 -24.30 16.09 0.01
C GLU A 95 -24.02 15.56 1.42
N GLY A 96 -24.42 14.32 1.73
CA GLY A 96 -24.09 13.66 2.99
C GLY A 96 -22.62 13.23 3.10
N ALA A 97 -21.83 13.31 2.03
CA ALA A 97 -20.43 12.95 2.03
C ALA A 97 -19.53 14.15 2.38
N GLU A 98 -18.65 13.96 3.35
CA GLU A 98 -17.58 14.93 3.62
C GLU A 98 -16.44 14.74 2.62
N LEU A 99 -16.25 15.71 1.75
CA LEU A 99 -15.21 15.71 0.72
C LEU A 99 -13.93 16.35 1.27
N PHE A 100 -12.78 15.74 1.00
CA PHE A 100 -11.48 16.24 1.44
C PHE A 100 -10.36 15.68 0.54
N HIS A 101 -9.14 16.19 0.69
CA HIS A 101 -7.98 15.68 -0.05
C HIS A 101 -6.78 15.48 0.87
N THR A 102 -5.83 14.65 0.47
CA THR A 102 -4.55 14.49 1.16
C THR A 102 -3.51 15.49 0.61
N ALA A 103 -2.41 15.71 1.33
CA ALA A 103 -1.38 16.68 0.92
C ALA A 103 -0.74 16.38 -0.45
N ASP A 104 -0.81 15.13 -0.92
CA ASP A 104 -0.39 14.69 -2.27
C ASP A 104 -1.48 14.87 -3.34
N GLY A 105 -2.60 15.55 -3.02
CA GLY A 105 -3.67 15.87 -3.96
C GLY A 105 -4.62 14.71 -4.27
N ARG A 106 -4.58 13.60 -3.52
CA ARG A 106 -5.58 12.53 -3.70
C ARG A 106 -6.88 12.92 -3.03
N THR A 107 -7.98 12.79 -3.76
CA THR A 107 -9.30 13.21 -3.31
C THR A 107 -10.12 12.05 -2.72
N TYR A 108 -10.71 12.29 -1.56
CA TYR A 108 -11.47 11.32 -0.78
C TYR A 108 -12.85 11.85 -0.40
N ALA A 109 -13.73 10.91 -0.06
CA ALA A 109 -15.01 11.19 0.53
C ALA A 109 -15.20 10.30 1.76
N SER A 110 -15.63 10.90 2.87
CA SER A 110 -16.15 10.17 4.03
C SER A 110 -17.66 10.12 3.91
N VAL A 111 -18.21 8.92 3.69
CA VAL A 111 -19.63 8.70 3.45
C VAL A 111 -20.29 8.03 4.66
N PRO A 112 -21.53 8.42 5.01
CA PRO A 112 -22.31 7.68 5.99
C PRO A 112 -22.80 6.36 5.38
N VAL A 113 -22.63 5.28 6.13
CA VAL A 113 -23.16 3.94 5.82
C VAL A 113 -23.80 3.40 7.10
N ASP A 114 -25.12 3.29 7.09
CA ASP A 114 -25.92 2.87 8.24
C ASP A 114 -25.59 3.66 9.53
N SER A 115 -24.80 3.08 10.44
CA SER A 115 -24.44 3.71 11.73
C SER A 115 -22.99 4.22 11.81
N HIS A 116 -22.20 4.04 10.75
CA HIS A 116 -20.78 4.38 10.73
C HIS A 116 -20.39 5.21 9.51
N ARG A 117 -19.11 5.57 9.43
CA ARG A 117 -18.55 6.36 8.35
C ARG A 117 -17.46 5.60 7.62
N GLU A 118 -17.51 5.60 6.30
CA GLU A 118 -16.50 4.96 5.47
C GLU A 118 -15.72 5.97 4.66
N VAL A 119 -14.40 5.81 4.54
CA VAL A 119 -13.56 6.66 3.71
C VAL A 119 -13.21 5.96 2.41
N HIS A 120 -13.62 6.55 1.30
CA HIS A 120 -13.37 6.04 -0.06
C HIS A 120 -12.65 7.09 -0.90
N LEU A 121 -11.80 6.63 -1.83
CA LEU A 121 -11.35 7.48 -2.93
C LEU A 121 -12.56 7.82 -3.80
N ILE A 122 -12.71 9.07 -4.23
CA ILE A 122 -13.87 9.51 -5.04
C ILE A 122 -13.98 8.70 -6.34
N ARG A 123 -12.86 8.44 -7.01
CA ARG A 123 -12.83 7.61 -8.24
C ARG A 123 -12.83 6.09 -7.99
N SER A 124 -13.01 5.63 -6.75
CA SER A 124 -13.05 4.19 -6.46
C SER A 124 -14.36 3.53 -6.86
N THR A 125 -14.29 2.22 -7.15
CA THR A 125 -15.47 1.38 -7.36
C THR A 125 -16.41 1.39 -6.14
N SER A 126 -15.88 1.49 -4.92
CA SER A 126 -16.68 1.50 -3.69
C SER A 126 -17.52 2.77 -3.58
N PHE A 127 -16.92 3.95 -3.78
CA PHE A 127 -17.66 5.21 -3.78
C PHE A 127 -18.70 5.26 -4.90
N ARG A 128 -18.34 4.77 -6.09
CA ARG A 128 -19.29 4.64 -7.21
C ARG A 128 -20.48 3.76 -6.85
N ARG A 129 -20.27 2.63 -6.18
CA ARG A 129 -21.34 1.72 -5.74
C ARG A 129 -22.24 2.35 -4.68
N TRP A 130 -21.67 3.11 -3.74
CA TRP A 130 -22.44 3.86 -2.75
C TRP A 130 -23.39 4.87 -3.41
N LEU A 131 -22.90 5.68 -4.37
CA LEU A 131 -23.74 6.61 -5.13
C LEU A 131 -24.81 5.90 -5.97
N VAL A 132 -24.45 4.80 -6.63
CA VAL A 132 -25.41 4.02 -7.43
C VAL A 132 -26.51 3.44 -6.55
N ARG A 133 -26.19 2.94 -5.35
CA ARG A 133 -27.17 2.44 -4.39
C ARG A 133 -28.14 3.55 -3.99
N ALA A 134 -27.63 4.70 -3.55
CA ALA A 134 -28.45 5.84 -3.14
C ALA A 134 -29.36 6.33 -4.28
N PHE A 135 -28.85 6.37 -5.51
CA PHE A 135 -29.66 6.75 -6.68
C PHE A 135 -30.73 5.72 -7.02
N TYR A 136 -30.40 4.43 -6.95
CA TYR A 136 -31.36 3.35 -7.20
C TYR A 136 -32.48 3.31 -6.15
N GLU A 137 -32.16 3.53 -4.88
CA GLU A 137 -33.15 3.62 -3.79
C GLU A 137 -34.15 4.78 -3.99
N GLU A 138 -33.70 5.89 -4.60
CA GLU A 138 -34.58 7.05 -4.89
C GLU A 138 -35.35 6.91 -6.22
N ARG A 139 -34.71 6.38 -7.27
CA ARG A 139 -35.22 6.45 -8.66
C ARG A 139 -35.60 5.10 -9.27
N GLU A 140 -35.44 4.01 -8.51
CA GLU A 140 -35.70 2.61 -8.92
C GLU A 140 -35.00 2.19 -10.23
N SER A 141 -33.97 2.93 -10.63
CA SER A 141 -33.23 2.75 -11.89
C SER A 141 -31.77 3.17 -11.72
N PRO A 142 -30.82 2.58 -12.45
CA PRO A 142 -29.42 2.97 -12.37
C PRO A 142 -29.18 4.32 -13.06
N PRO A 143 -28.20 5.13 -12.60
CA PRO A 143 -27.80 6.34 -13.28
C PRO A 143 -27.05 6.03 -14.58
N SER A 144 -27.11 6.95 -15.55
CA SER A 144 -26.31 6.83 -16.77
C SER A 144 -24.81 6.96 -16.49
N THR A 145 -23.98 6.36 -17.35
CA THR A 145 -22.52 6.45 -17.23
C THR A 145 -22.03 7.89 -17.33
N GLU A 146 -22.62 8.69 -18.22
CA GLU A 146 -22.28 10.11 -18.41
C GLU A 146 -22.61 10.94 -17.17
N ALA A 147 -23.81 10.76 -16.60
CA ALA A 147 -24.21 11.45 -15.38
C ALA A 147 -23.27 11.11 -14.20
N MET A 148 -22.88 9.84 -14.08
CA MET A 148 -21.94 9.39 -13.05
C MET A 148 -20.55 10.01 -13.23
N GLN A 149 -19.99 10.01 -14.45
CA GLN A 149 -18.67 10.61 -14.72
C GLN A 149 -18.66 12.11 -14.45
N SER A 150 -19.69 12.83 -14.91
CA SER A 150 -19.86 14.26 -14.65
C SER A 150 -19.95 14.55 -13.15
N THR A 151 -20.73 13.76 -12.40
CA THR A 151 -20.86 13.90 -10.94
C THR A 151 -19.51 13.68 -10.24
N LEU A 152 -18.80 12.59 -10.57
CA LEU A 152 -17.51 12.28 -9.96
C LEU A 152 -16.47 13.38 -10.23
N GLY A 153 -16.45 13.94 -11.44
CA GLY A 153 -15.57 15.06 -11.77
C GLY A 153 -15.86 16.32 -10.96
N VAL A 154 -17.14 16.65 -10.73
CA VAL A 154 -17.52 17.77 -9.86
C VAL A 154 -17.14 17.51 -8.40
N LEU A 155 -17.37 16.30 -7.89
CA LEU A 155 -17.03 15.95 -6.50
C LEU A 155 -15.52 15.96 -6.26
N GLU A 156 -14.73 15.49 -7.23
CA GLU A 156 -13.27 15.55 -7.18
C GLU A 156 -12.77 17.00 -7.19
N ALA A 157 -13.31 17.85 -8.07
CA ALA A 157 -12.97 19.28 -8.08
C ALA A 157 -13.30 19.94 -6.74
N LYS A 158 -14.49 19.68 -6.17
CA LYS A 158 -14.86 20.18 -4.84
C LYS A 158 -13.90 19.67 -3.77
N ALA A 159 -13.59 18.38 -3.76
CA ALA A 159 -12.67 17.80 -2.78
C ALA A 159 -11.27 18.43 -2.87
N GLN A 160 -10.78 18.66 -4.08
CA GLN A 160 -9.44 19.18 -4.35
C GLN A 160 -9.30 20.68 -4.06
N PHE A 161 -10.29 21.49 -4.45
CA PHE A 161 -10.19 22.95 -4.40
C PHE A 161 -10.94 23.59 -3.23
N ASP A 162 -12.04 22.98 -2.79
CA ASP A 162 -12.89 23.51 -1.70
C ASP A 162 -12.76 22.70 -0.39
N GLY A 163 -12.39 21.42 -0.50
CA GLY A 163 -12.28 20.50 0.63
C GLY A 163 -11.03 20.75 1.49
N PRO A 164 -11.06 20.41 2.79
CA PRO A 164 -9.90 20.54 3.66
C PRO A 164 -8.82 19.51 3.31
N THR A 165 -7.56 19.85 3.58
CA THR A 165 -6.45 18.89 3.55
C THR A 165 -6.46 18.03 4.81
N GLN A 166 -6.59 16.71 4.69
CA GLN A 166 -6.63 15.76 5.80
C GLN A 166 -5.79 14.51 5.52
N ALA A 167 -5.17 13.95 6.57
CA ALA A 167 -4.42 12.70 6.47
C ALA A 167 -5.34 11.48 6.41
N VAL A 168 -4.99 10.51 5.56
CA VAL A 168 -5.68 9.23 5.43
C VAL A 168 -4.75 8.10 5.87
N TRP A 169 -5.27 7.22 6.72
CA TRP A 169 -4.48 6.17 7.38
C TRP A 169 -4.92 4.78 6.96
N VAL A 170 -4.01 3.81 7.08
CA VAL A 170 -4.30 2.38 6.88
C VAL A 170 -3.85 1.64 8.12
N ARG A 171 -4.78 0.93 8.77
CA ARG A 171 -4.60 0.14 10.01
C ARG A 171 -4.21 0.93 11.26
N VAL A 172 -3.15 1.74 11.21
CA VAL A 172 -2.62 2.48 12.37
C VAL A 172 -2.57 3.98 12.04
N ALA A 173 -3.02 4.81 12.98
CA ALA A 173 -3.07 6.27 12.84
C ALA A 173 -2.65 6.97 14.14
N ASN A 174 -2.23 8.24 14.07
CA ASN A 174 -2.17 9.11 15.24
C ASN A 174 -3.11 10.31 15.10
N ILE A 175 -3.49 10.86 16.25
CA ILE A 175 -3.90 12.25 16.40
C ILE A 175 -2.89 12.91 17.35
N PRO A 176 -2.18 13.96 16.91
CA PRO A 176 -1.36 14.77 17.80
C PRO A 176 -2.20 15.33 18.93
N ASN A 177 -1.67 15.32 20.15
CA ASN A 177 -2.32 15.98 21.28
C ASN A 177 -1.82 17.44 21.34
N PRO A 178 -2.70 18.44 21.13
CA PRO A 178 -2.28 19.85 21.14
C PRO A 178 -1.73 20.30 22.51
N ALA A 179 -2.13 19.64 23.60
CA ALA A 179 -1.70 19.97 24.95
C ALA A 179 -0.34 19.34 25.31
N ASP A 180 0.01 18.21 24.71
CA ASP A 180 1.29 17.52 24.89
C ASP A 180 1.70 16.84 23.58
N PRO A 181 2.50 17.51 22.72
CA PRO A 181 2.97 16.94 21.45
C PRO A 181 3.72 15.61 21.62
N ASP A 182 4.30 15.35 22.79
CA ASP A 182 5.02 14.11 23.10
C ASP A 182 4.09 12.98 23.54
N ASP A 183 2.78 13.24 23.72
CA ASP A 183 1.74 12.25 24.06
C ASP A 183 0.62 12.17 23.01
N PRO A 184 0.92 11.75 21.77
CA PRO A 184 -0.10 11.52 20.75
C PRO A 184 -1.02 10.35 21.12
N SER A 185 -2.30 10.44 20.72
CA SER A 185 -3.20 9.29 20.75
C SER A 185 -3.00 8.46 19.48
N TYR A 186 -2.79 7.16 19.63
CA TYR A 186 -2.76 6.23 18.51
C TYR A 186 -4.11 5.56 18.33
N PHE A 187 -4.41 5.14 17.11
CA PHE A 187 -5.62 4.41 16.77
C PHE A 187 -5.25 3.20 15.93
N LEU A 188 -5.76 2.03 16.33
CA LEU A 188 -5.68 0.79 15.58
C LEU A 188 -7.07 0.45 15.02
N ASP A 189 -7.24 0.52 13.71
CA ASP A 189 -8.46 0.08 13.02
C ASP A 189 -8.62 -1.44 13.21
N LEU A 190 -9.77 -1.87 13.74
CA LEU A 190 -10.07 -3.30 13.85
C LEU A 190 -10.40 -3.91 12.50
N GLY A 191 -10.78 -3.14 11.48
CA GLY A 191 -11.17 -3.70 10.18
C GLY A 191 -12.50 -4.47 10.22
N ASP A 192 -13.29 -4.31 11.28
CA ASP A 192 -14.60 -4.94 11.46
C ASP A 192 -15.74 -4.16 10.80
N GLU A 193 -16.88 -4.80 10.57
CA GLU A 193 -18.00 -4.21 9.83
C GLU A 193 -18.59 -2.96 10.51
N ALA A 194 -18.42 -2.83 11.83
CA ALA A 194 -18.87 -1.69 12.62
C ALA A 194 -17.90 -0.48 12.59
N TRP A 195 -16.79 -0.56 11.85
CA TRP A 195 -15.81 0.52 11.71
C TRP A 195 -15.18 1.00 13.03
N ARG A 196 -15.03 0.08 13.98
CA ARG A 196 -14.48 0.37 15.30
C ARG A 196 -12.95 0.41 15.27
N ALA A 197 -12.37 1.19 16.16
CA ALA A 197 -10.93 1.26 16.35
C ALA A 197 -10.56 1.23 17.83
N VAL A 198 -9.34 0.82 18.13
CA VAL A 198 -8.78 0.88 19.47
C VAL A 198 -7.95 2.15 19.59
N LYS A 199 -8.36 3.07 20.46
CA LYS A 199 -7.55 4.23 20.84
C LYS A 199 -6.53 3.79 21.88
N ILE A 200 -5.28 4.21 21.73
CA ILE A 200 -4.14 3.85 22.60
C ILE A 200 -3.46 5.14 23.04
N SER A 201 -3.18 5.26 24.33
CA SER A 201 -2.51 6.42 24.94
C SER A 201 -1.67 6.00 26.13
N ARG A 202 -0.95 6.93 26.76
CA ARG A 202 -0.25 6.67 28.02
C ARG A 202 -1.18 6.23 29.14
N SER A 203 -2.47 6.59 29.16
CA SER A 203 -3.38 6.17 30.24
C SER A 203 -3.88 4.73 30.07
N GLY A 204 -3.92 4.25 28.83
CA GLY A 204 -4.47 2.95 28.47
C GLY A 204 -4.93 2.94 27.03
N TRP A 205 -5.58 1.84 26.65
CA TRP A 205 -6.32 1.73 25.40
C TRP A 205 -7.83 1.65 25.64
N GLU A 206 -8.67 1.91 24.65
CA GLU A 206 -10.13 1.79 24.73
C GLU A 206 -10.73 1.56 23.33
N LEU A 207 -11.88 0.90 23.26
CA LEU A 207 -12.59 0.71 22.01
C LEU A 207 -13.43 1.95 21.68
N VAL A 208 -13.36 2.42 20.44
CA VAL A 208 -14.05 3.60 19.94
C VAL A 208 -14.89 3.22 18.74
N ASN A 209 -16.19 3.55 18.78
CA ASN A 209 -17.15 3.23 17.72
C ASN A 209 -17.15 4.22 16.56
N ASP A 210 -16.84 5.48 16.82
CA ASP A 210 -16.70 6.53 15.80
C ASP A 210 -15.32 7.16 15.92
N PRO A 211 -14.28 6.54 15.34
CA PRO A 211 -12.92 7.05 15.47
C PRO A 211 -12.78 8.38 14.72
N PRO A 212 -12.18 9.42 15.34
CA PRO A 212 -11.99 10.73 14.70
C PRO A 212 -10.98 10.73 13.55
N VAL A 213 -10.27 9.63 13.32
CA VAL A 213 -9.29 9.48 12.23
C VAL A 213 -9.93 8.98 10.94
N ARG A 214 -9.38 9.37 9.79
CA ARG A 214 -9.84 8.93 8.47
C ARG A 214 -9.10 7.67 8.04
N PHE A 215 -9.63 6.50 8.43
CA PHE A 215 -9.12 5.21 7.95
C PHE A 215 -9.64 4.88 6.56
N ARG A 216 -8.75 4.52 5.64
CA ARG A 216 -9.11 3.84 4.39
C ARG A 216 -8.81 2.36 4.54
N ARG A 217 -9.78 1.52 4.21
CA ARG A 217 -9.64 0.05 4.23
C ARG A 217 -9.41 -0.49 2.81
N PRO A 218 -8.17 -0.86 2.43
CA PRO A 218 -7.88 -1.40 1.11
C PRO A 218 -8.53 -2.76 0.90
N LYS A 219 -8.75 -3.14 -0.37
CA LYS A 219 -9.27 -4.46 -0.71
C LYS A 219 -8.35 -5.56 -0.16
N GLY A 220 -8.92 -6.48 0.60
CA GLY A 220 -8.20 -7.59 1.22
C GLY A 220 -7.77 -7.36 2.67
N MET A 221 -7.92 -6.15 3.21
CA MET A 221 -7.82 -5.94 4.66
C MET A 221 -8.87 -6.79 5.38
N MET A 222 -8.46 -7.51 6.43
CA MET A 222 -9.36 -8.35 7.23
C MET A 222 -9.55 -7.76 8.63
N SER A 223 -10.58 -8.24 9.32
CA SER A 223 -10.85 -7.85 10.70
C SER A 223 -9.83 -8.47 11.68
N LEU A 224 -9.43 -7.68 12.66
CA LEU A 224 -8.81 -8.12 13.90
C LEU A 224 -9.92 -8.55 14.89
N PRO A 225 -9.64 -9.49 15.80
CA PRO A 225 -10.53 -9.74 16.91
C PRO A 225 -10.59 -8.53 17.84
N GLU A 226 -11.69 -8.42 18.58
CA GLU A 226 -11.78 -7.44 19.67
C GLU A 226 -10.76 -7.78 20.76
N PRO A 227 -9.86 -6.85 21.15
CA PRO A 227 -8.82 -7.12 22.13
C PRO A 227 -9.41 -7.37 23.52
N VAL A 228 -8.84 -8.33 24.24
CA VAL A 228 -9.26 -8.70 25.60
C VAL A 228 -8.20 -8.24 26.61
N ARG A 229 -8.67 -7.59 27.69
CA ARG A 229 -7.82 -7.15 28.80
C ARG A 229 -7.20 -8.32 29.55
N ALA A 230 -6.08 -8.05 30.22
CA ALA A 230 -5.42 -9.02 31.10
C ALA A 230 -5.01 -10.33 30.39
N GLY A 231 -4.75 -10.28 29.08
CA GLY A 231 -4.06 -11.35 28.38
C GLY A 231 -2.56 -11.38 28.72
N SER A 232 -1.86 -12.41 28.24
CA SER A 232 -0.41 -12.49 28.38
C SER A 232 0.29 -12.60 27.03
N LEU A 233 1.39 -11.85 26.86
CA LEU A 233 2.27 -12.02 25.71
C LEU A 233 2.96 -13.40 25.71
N ASP A 234 3.07 -14.08 26.86
CA ASP A 234 3.64 -15.43 26.89
C ASP A 234 2.77 -16.45 26.13
N GLU A 235 1.46 -16.19 25.95
CA GLU A 235 0.60 -17.04 25.10
C GLU A 235 1.09 -17.04 23.64
N LEU A 236 1.70 -15.94 23.17
CA LEU A 236 2.25 -15.85 21.83
C LEU A 236 3.49 -16.74 21.63
N ARG A 237 4.22 -17.08 22.70
CA ARG A 237 5.38 -17.99 22.62
C ARG A 237 5.00 -19.36 22.06
N ALA A 238 3.77 -19.83 22.33
CA ALA A 238 3.27 -21.11 21.82
C ALA A 238 3.09 -21.15 20.28
N PHE A 239 3.13 -19.99 19.63
CA PHE A 239 2.94 -19.82 18.19
C PHE A 239 4.20 -19.30 17.47
N THR A 240 5.29 -19.12 18.21
CA THR A 240 6.58 -18.67 17.68
C THR A 240 7.67 -19.69 17.98
N ASN A 241 8.58 -19.89 17.05
CA ASN A 241 9.69 -20.83 17.20
C ASN A 241 11.01 -20.06 17.38
N LEU A 242 11.08 -19.17 18.37
CA LEU A 242 12.29 -18.37 18.63
C LEU A 242 13.30 -19.17 19.47
N ALA A 243 14.59 -19.04 19.16
CA ALA A 243 15.64 -19.82 19.79
C ALA A 243 16.00 -19.37 21.22
N SER A 244 15.80 -18.09 21.52
CA SER A 244 16.25 -17.49 22.78
C SER A 244 15.29 -16.41 23.31
N ASP A 245 15.42 -16.09 24.60
CA ASP A 245 14.72 -14.94 25.18
C ASP A 245 15.21 -13.59 24.60
N HIS A 246 16.44 -13.53 24.11
CA HIS A 246 16.92 -12.35 23.38
C HIS A 246 16.12 -12.12 22.09
N ASP A 247 15.90 -13.18 21.30
CA ASP A 247 15.07 -13.10 20.09
C ASP A 247 13.61 -12.75 20.42
N TRP A 248 13.11 -13.25 21.55
CA TRP A 248 11.78 -12.90 22.06
C TRP A 248 11.65 -11.41 22.37
N TYR A 249 12.62 -10.82 23.09
CA TYR A 249 12.59 -9.39 23.40
C TYR A 249 12.59 -8.53 22.14
N LEU A 250 13.40 -8.92 21.15
CA LEU A 250 13.47 -8.23 19.86
C LEU A 250 12.16 -8.36 19.08
N PHE A 251 11.57 -9.55 19.05
CA PHE A 251 10.31 -9.79 18.35
C PHE A 251 9.16 -8.95 18.94
N VAL A 252 9.01 -8.92 20.26
CA VAL A 252 7.99 -8.12 20.95
C VAL A 252 8.23 -6.61 20.73
N ALA A 253 9.48 -6.16 20.77
CA ALA A 253 9.81 -4.76 20.47
C ALA A 253 9.46 -4.39 19.02
N CYS A 254 9.69 -5.27 18.04
CA CYS A 254 9.31 -5.06 16.65
C CYS A 254 7.79 -5.03 16.45
N LEU A 255 7.05 -5.95 17.08
CA LEU A 255 5.58 -5.97 17.02
C LEU A 255 4.96 -4.71 17.65
N SER A 256 5.44 -4.31 18.82
CA SER A 256 4.97 -3.07 19.48
C SER A 256 5.36 -1.82 18.69
N ALA A 257 6.54 -1.81 18.05
CA ALA A 257 6.92 -0.73 17.14
C ALA A 257 5.97 -0.65 15.94
N ALA A 258 5.52 -1.79 15.40
CA ALA A 258 4.54 -1.82 14.31
C ALA A 258 3.15 -1.27 14.69
N LEU A 259 2.84 -1.07 15.98
CA LEU A 259 1.62 -0.38 16.42
C LEU A 259 1.81 1.13 16.62
N ARG A 260 3.01 1.65 16.34
CA ARG A 260 3.26 3.08 16.31
C ARG A 260 2.93 3.63 14.92
N PRO A 261 2.33 4.83 14.81
CA PRO A 261 2.00 5.43 13.51
C PRO A 261 3.24 5.92 12.73
N HIS A 262 4.35 6.16 13.43
CA HIS A 262 5.62 6.61 12.85
C HIS A 262 6.77 5.77 13.41
N GLY A 263 7.71 5.39 12.54
CA GLY A 263 8.91 4.65 12.90
C GLY A 263 10.06 5.58 13.35
N PRO A 264 11.35 5.25 13.07
CA PRO A 264 11.86 4.15 12.24
C PRO A 264 11.42 2.76 12.69
N TYR A 265 11.08 1.90 11.74
CA TYR A 265 10.79 0.48 11.99
C TYR A 265 12.01 -0.36 11.60
N PRO A 266 12.51 -1.24 12.46
CA PRO A 266 13.50 -2.22 12.03
C PRO A 266 12.90 -3.16 10.99
N ILE A 267 13.71 -3.52 10.00
CA ILE A 267 13.35 -4.56 9.04
C ILE A 267 13.53 -5.91 9.75
N VAL A 268 12.46 -6.68 9.89
CA VAL A 268 12.56 -8.00 10.55
C VAL A 268 12.93 -9.03 9.50
N ALA A 269 14.15 -9.56 9.59
CA ALA A 269 14.62 -10.64 8.73
C ALA A 269 14.54 -11.97 9.48
N VAL A 270 13.77 -12.92 8.95
CA VAL A 270 13.57 -14.24 9.56
C VAL A 270 14.44 -15.26 8.84
N ASN A 271 15.40 -15.82 9.59
CA ASN A 271 16.35 -16.83 9.13
C ASN A 271 16.08 -18.17 9.80
N GLY A 272 16.52 -19.26 9.16
CA GLY A 272 16.37 -20.62 9.67
C GLY A 272 16.40 -21.64 8.54
N GLU A 273 16.76 -22.87 8.85
CA GLU A 273 16.81 -23.96 7.87
C GLU A 273 15.40 -24.30 7.35
N GLN A 274 15.32 -25.17 6.34
CA GLN A 274 14.04 -25.73 5.91
C GLN A 274 13.38 -26.49 7.08
N GLY A 275 12.08 -26.29 7.28
CA GLY A 275 11.34 -26.93 8.39
C GLY A 275 11.36 -26.17 9.73
N SER A 276 11.89 -24.94 9.78
CA SER A 276 11.86 -24.06 10.96
C SER A 276 10.57 -23.24 11.15
N ALA A 277 9.59 -23.43 10.27
CA ALA A 277 8.27 -22.73 10.26
C ALA A 277 8.32 -21.20 10.03
N LYS A 278 9.28 -20.70 9.25
CA LYS A 278 9.44 -19.26 8.94
C LYS A 278 8.19 -18.59 8.33
N SER A 279 7.54 -19.23 7.36
CA SER A 279 6.32 -18.69 6.74
C SER A 279 5.16 -18.66 7.74
N THR A 280 5.06 -19.66 8.62
CA THR A 280 4.06 -19.69 9.70
C THR A 280 4.31 -18.55 10.71
N PHE A 281 5.55 -18.36 11.14
CA PHE A 281 5.94 -17.26 12.02
C PHE A 281 5.59 -15.89 11.41
N THR A 282 5.91 -15.71 10.12
CA THR A 282 5.57 -14.50 9.35
C THR A 282 4.06 -14.26 9.31
N ARG A 283 3.27 -15.31 9.07
CA ARG A 283 1.80 -15.23 9.07
C ARG A 283 1.25 -14.87 10.46
N VAL A 284 1.81 -15.44 11.53
CA VAL A 284 1.42 -15.10 12.92
C VAL A 284 1.69 -13.63 13.20
N ALA A 285 2.91 -13.14 12.94
CA ALA A 285 3.29 -11.75 13.16
C ALA A 285 2.40 -10.77 12.39
N ARG A 286 2.12 -11.07 11.11
CA ARG A 286 1.25 -10.23 10.27
C ARG A 286 -0.21 -10.27 10.74
N LYS A 287 -0.77 -11.46 10.97
CA LYS A 287 -2.18 -11.63 11.37
C LYS A 287 -2.48 -10.98 12.71
N LEU A 288 -1.47 -10.86 13.59
CA LEU A 288 -1.61 -10.22 14.89
C LEU A 288 -1.99 -8.73 14.80
N ILE A 289 -1.50 -8.01 13.77
CA ILE A 289 -1.65 -6.54 13.65
C ILE A 289 -2.33 -6.12 12.35
N ASP A 290 -2.00 -6.74 11.22
CA ASP A 290 -2.51 -6.37 9.90
C ASP A 290 -2.95 -7.60 9.08
N PRO A 291 -4.01 -8.32 9.54
CA PRO A 291 -4.53 -9.47 8.84
C PRO A 291 -5.04 -9.06 7.45
N ASN A 292 -4.73 -9.88 6.45
CA ASN A 292 -5.05 -9.62 5.06
C ASN A 292 -5.38 -10.94 4.34
N ALA A 293 -6.28 -10.88 3.35
CA ALA A 293 -6.66 -12.02 2.51
C ALA A 293 -5.44 -12.67 1.82
N THR A 294 -4.42 -11.87 1.50
CA THR A 294 -3.11 -12.38 1.07
C THR A 294 -2.05 -12.09 2.14
N LEU A 295 -1.94 -13.01 3.12
CA LEU A 295 -1.01 -12.89 4.26
C LEU A 295 0.47 -12.91 3.85
N LEU A 296 0.81 -13.46 2.68
CA LEU A 296 2.16 -13.53 2.15
C LEU A 296 2.15 -12.96 0.74
N ARG A 297 3.10 -12.08 0.42
CA ARG A 297 3.25 -11.50 -0.93
C ARG A 297 4.50 -12.04 -1.58
N CYS A 298 4.41 -12.27 -2.89
CA CYS A 298 5.56 -12.52 -3.72
C CYS A 298 6.48 -11.31 -3.80
N GLU A 299 7.71 -11.54 -4.23
CA GLU A 299 8.68 -10.49 -4.51
C GLU A 299 8.14 -9.46 -5.52
N PRO A 300 8.22 -8.15 -5.21
CA PRO A 300 7.87 -7.10 -6.17
C PRO A 300 8.88 -7.07 -7.32
N LYS A 301 8.43 -6.80 -8.55
CA LYS A 301 9.32 -6.77 -9.72
C LYS A 301 10.00 -5.42 -9.91
N GLU A 302 9.36 -4.37 -9.38
CA GLU A 302 9.84 -2.99 -9.46
C GLU A 302 9.43 -2.16 -8.23
N VAL A 303 10.01 -0.96 -8.09
CA VAL A 303 9.70 -0.04 -6.98
C VAL A 303 8.22 0.28 -6.91
N ARG A 304 7.55 0.44 -8.06
CA ARG A 304 6.11 0.74 -8.12
C ARG A 304 5.26 -0.34 -7.46
N ASP A 305 5.55 -1.62 -7.71
CA ASP A 305 4.83 -2.74 -7.09
C ASP A 305 4.96 -2.71 -5.56
N LEU A 306 6.17 -2.42 -5.06
CA LEU A 306 6.42 -2.27 -3.63
C LEU A 306 5.62 -1.09 -3.06
N MET A 307 5.56 0.05 -3.75
CA MET A 307 4.78 1.21 -3.30
C MET A 307 3.28 0.95 -3.29
N ILE A 308 2.76 0.18 -4.26
CA ILE A 308 1.36 -0.25 -4.27
C ILE A 308 1.09 -1.18 -3.07
N ALA A 309 2.02 -2.08 -2.75
CA ALA A 309 1.90 -2.95 -1.58
C ALA A 309 1.92 -2.13 -0.27
N ALA A 310 2.86 -1.20 -0.12
CA ALA A 310 3.00 -0.32 1.05
C ALA A 310 1.82 0.66 1.21
N THR A 311 1.20 1.06 0.10
CA THR A 311 -0.01 1.89 0.14
C THR A 311 -1.19 1.08 0.66
N ASN A 312 -1.32 -0.19 0.27
CA ASN A 312 -2.50 -1.02 0.53
C ASN A 312 -2.39 -1.96 1.73
N ALA A 313 -1.27 -1.97 2.44
CA ALA A 313 -1.04 -2.75 3.64
C ALA A 313 -0.23 -1.94 4.64
N TRP A 314 -0.46 -2.18 5.92
CA TRP A 314 0.31 -1.56 6.98
C TRP A 314 1.62 -2.30 7.21
N ILE A 315 1.59 -3.64 7.22
CA ILE A 315 2.81 -4.45 7.29
C ILE A 315 3.13 -5.01 5.91
N VAL A 316 4.32 -4.69 5.40
CA VAL A 316 4.83 -5.27 4.15
C VAL A 316 5.57 -6.56 4.46
N THR A 317 4.97 -7.69 4.08
CA THR A 317 5.58 -9.02 4.25
C THR A 317 6.02 -9.58 2.90
N LEU A 318 7.30 -9.83 2.74
CA LEU A 318 7.86 -10.51 1.57
C LEU A 318 8.28 -11.92 1.96
N ASP A 319 7.65 -12.92 1.33
CA ASP A 319 7.86 -14.32 1.66
C ASP A 319 8.67 -15.04 0.58
N ASN A 320 9.44 -16.04 1.02
CA ASN A 320 10.21 -16.93 0.16
C ASN A 320 11.19 -16.20 -0.80
N LEU A 321 11.82 -15.13 -0.31
CA LEU A 321 12.83 -14.38 -1.07
C LEU A 321 14.10 -15.22 -1.22
N SER A 322 14.42 -15.67 -2.43
CA SER A 322 15.63 -16.47 -2.68
C SER A 322 16.91 -15.62 -2.71
N SER A 323 16.81 -14.37 -3.11
CA SER A 323 17.90 -13.40 -3.12
C SER A 323 17.35 -11.99 -2.96
N LEU A 324 18.18 -11.04 -2.54
CA LEU A 324 17.74 -9.64 -2.39
C LEU A 324 18.46 -8.72 -3.38
N HIS A 325 17.70 -8.24 -4.37
CA HIS A 325 18.20 -7.25 -5.33
C HIS A 325 18.56 -5.93 -4.64
N VAL A 326 19.59 -5.24 -5.15
CA VAL A 326 20.08 -3.96 -4.60
C VAL A 326 18.97 -2.91 -4.56
N TRP A 327 18.22 -2.77 -5.66
CA TRP A 327 17.11 -1.80 -5.73
C TRP A 327 16.05 -2.08 -4.66
N LEU A 328 15.77 -3.36 -4.37
CA LEU A 328 14.77 -3.76 -3.39
C LEU A 328 15.28 -3.50 -1.98
N ALA A 329 16.53 -3.85 -1.66
CA ALA A 329 17.15 -3.56 -0.37
C ALA A 329 17.13 -2.04 -0.06
N ASP A 330 17.56 -1.21 -1.01
CA ASP A 330 17.56 0.24 -0.86
C ASP A 330 16.14 0.80 -0.68
N SER A 331 15.17 0.24 -1.40
CA SER A 331 13.77 0.61 -1.26
C SER A 331 13.21 0.20 0.10
N LEU A 332 13.49 -1.00 0.58
CA LEU A 332 13.02 -1.43 1.91
C LEU A 332 13.64 -0.56 3.02
N CYS A 333 14.92 -0.18 2.92
CA CYS A 333 15.55 0.75 3.85
C CYS A 333 14.85 2.12 3.88
N ARG A 334 14.51 2.68 2.71
CA ARG A 334 13.76 3.94 2.61
C ARG A 334 12.36 3.79 3.20
N LEU A 335 11.64 2.73 2.85
CA LEU A 335 10.30 2.45 3.35
C LEU A 335 10.25 2.26 4.88
N ALA A 336 11.29 1.66 5.47
CA ALA A 336 11.40 1.45 6.90
C ALA A 336 11.67 2.74 7.70
N THR A 337 12.26 3.75 7.04
CA THR A 337 12.72 5.01 7.66
C THR A 337 11.97 6.26 7.21
N GLY A 338 11.03 6.13 6.26
CA GLY A 338 10.25 7.26 5.74
C GLY A 338 10.98 8.07 4.67
N GLY A 339 11.93 7.46 3.96
CA GLY A 339 12.53 8.09 2.79
C GLY A 339 11.54 8.11 1.63
N GLY A 340 11.15 9.30 1.16
CA GLY A 340 10.24 9.46 0.03
C GLY A 340 10.75 8.83 -1.27
N PHE A 341 9.83 8.31 -2.08
CA PHE A 341 10.09 7.78 -3.41
C PHE A 341 9.46 8.69 -4.46
N ALA A 342 10.26 9.22 -5.38
CA ALA A 342 9.74 9.84 -6.60
C ALA A 342 9.72 8.77 -7.70
N THR A 343 8.54 8.49 -8.28
CA THR A 343 8.45 7.70 -9.52
C THR A 343 7.64 8.45 -10.56
N ARG A 344 8.00 8.31 -11.83
CA ARG A 344 7.29 8.92 -12.96
C ARG A 344 6.05 8.10 -13.31
N VAL A 345 4.94 8.75 -13.64
CA VAL A 345 3.76 8.07 -14.19
C VAL A 345 4.07 7.57 -15.62
N LEU A 346 3.66 6.34 -15.94
CA LEU A 346 3.64 5.86 -17.33
C LEU A 346 2.26 6.15 -17.91
N TYR A 347 2.23 6.88 -19.02
CA TYR A 347 1.07 7.28 -19.86
C TYR A 347 0.32 8.58 -19.54
N GLU A 348 0.80 9.42 -18.61
CA GLU A 348 0.38 10.83 -18.53
C GLU A 348 1.65 11.68 -18.40
N ASP A 349 1.76 12.71 -19.25
CA ASP A 349 2.98 13.48 -19.46
C ASP A 349 3.49 14.17 -18.17
N ALA A 350 4.77 13.97 -17.87
CA ALA A 350 5.61 14.77 -16.97
C ALA A 350 5.29 14.87 -15.46
N GLU A 351 4.24 14.24 -14.92
CA GLU A 351 3.98 14.28 -13.46
C GLU A 351 4.77 13.20 -12.68
N GLU A 352 5.58 13.63 -11.71
CA GLU A 352 6.19 12.74 -10.71
C GLU A 352 5.20 12.50 -9.57
N MET A 353 4.85 11.23 -9.31
CA MET A 353 4.18 10.87 -8.07
C MET A 353 5.22 10.73 -6.97
N LEU A 354 5.11 11.59 -5.96
CA LEU A 354 5.79 11.44 -4.69
C LEU A 354 5.02 10.41 -3.85
N PHE A 355 5.68 9.30 -3.53
CA PHE A 355 5.19 8.34 -2.56
C PHE A 355 5.95 8.54 -1.26
N ASP A 356 5.29 9.14 -0.27
CA ASP A 356 5.76 9.17 1.10
C ASP A 356 4.99 8.13 1.91
N ALA A 357 5.68 7.06 2.30
CA ALA A 357 5.12 6.02 3.14
C ALA A 357 6.21 5.44 4.02
N MET A 358 5.81 5.13 5.25
CA MET A 358 6.66 4.47 6.22
C MET A 358 5.96 3.22 6.73
N ARG A 359 6.56 2.04 6.58
CA ARG A 359 5.91 0.76 6.89
C ARG A 359 6.83 -0.20 7.63
N PRO A 360 6.31 -0.94 8.63
CA PRO A 360 6.97 -2.14 9.13
C PRO A 360 7.17 -3.15 7.99
N VAL A 361 8.37 -3.75 7.95
CA VAL A 361 8.76 -4.72 6.93
C VAL A 361 9.14 -6.02 7.60
N LEU A 362 8.63 -7.13 7.07
CA LEU A 362 9.01 -8.48 7.48
C LEU A 362 9.45 -9.29 6.26
N LEU A 363 10.65 -9.87 6.33
CA LEU A 363 11.29 -10.62 5.26
C LEU A 363 11.50 -12.07 5.70
N ASN A 364 11.13 -13.01 4.83
CA ASN A 364 11.44 -14.42 5.00
C ASN A 364 12.11 -14.97 3.73
N GLY A 365 13.10 -15.85 3.91
CA GLY A 365 13.69 -16.67 2.84
C GLY A 365 15.17 -16.42 2.56
N ILE A 366 15.81 -15.47 3.23
CA ILE A 366 17.07 -14.89 2.74
C ILE A 366 18.27 -15.29 3.61
N GLU A 367 19.22 -16.02 3.04
CA GLU A 367 20.58 -16.18 3.60
C GLU A 367 21.48 -14.95 3.34
N ASP A 368 21.14 -14.15 2.32
CA ASP A 368 21.92 -13.01 1.77
C ASP A 368 21.67 -11.63 2.46
N VAL A 369 20.81 -11.52 3.49
CA VAL A 369 20.62 -10.23 4.22
C VAL A 369 21.95 -9.77 4.81
N ALA A 370 22.76 -10.74 5.20
CA ALA A 370 24.10 -10.55 5.75
C ALA A 370 25.04 -9.83 4.76
N THR A 371 24.88 -9.94 3.45
CA THR A 371 25.84 -9.33 2.50
C THR A 371 25.57 -7.86 2.19
N ARG A 372 24.54 -7.25 2.81
CA ARG A 372 24.16 -5.85 2.59
C ARG A 372 24.26 -5.07 3.90
N PRO A 373 25.43 -4.46 4.21
CA PRO A 373 25.67 -3.79 5.49
C PRO A 373 24.64 -2.71 5.83
N ASP A 374 24.16 -1.98 4.83
CA ASP A 374 23.19 -0.89 5.02
C ASP A 374 21.79 -1.40 5.46
N LEU A 375 21.37 -2.53 4.89
CA LEU A 375 20.13 -3.21 5.27
C LEU A 375 20.28 -3.87 6.63
N LEU A 376 21.39 -4.56 6.85
CA LEU A 376 21.70 -5.29 8.08
C LEU A 376 21.69 -4.37 9.30
N ASP A 377 22.31 -3.19 9.19
CA ASP A 377 22.33 -2.18 10.24
C ASP A 377 20.94 -1.64 10.63
N ARG A 378 19.95 -1.78 9.73
CA ARG A 378 18.54 -1.40 9.95
C ARG A 378 17.63 -2.61 10.17
N SER A 379 18.21 -3.79 10.31
CA SER A 379 17.46 -5.04 10.44
C SER A 379 17.59 -5.63 11.85
N VAL A 380 16.56 -6.38 12.23
CA VAL A 380 16.59 -7.31 13.36
C VAL A 380 16.52 -8.71 12.75
N VAL A 381 17.57 -9.51 12.93
CA VAL A 381 17.67 -10.85 12.36
C VAL A 381 17.22 -11.88 13.38
N LEU A 382 16.07 -12.53 13.16
CA LEU A 382 15.55 -13.56 14.05
C LEU A 382 15.86 -14.93 13.49
N SER A 383 16.55 -15.78 14.27
CA SER A 383 16.90 -17.14 13.87
C SER A 383 15.90 -18.14 14.47
N LEU A 384 15.22 -18.90 13.61
CA LEU A 384 14.31 -19.97 13.99
C LEU A 384 15.02 -21.33 13.88
N PRO A 385 15.10 -22.14 14.96
CA PRO A 385 15.72 -23.45 14.90
C PRO A 385 14.83 -24.44 14.13
N THR A 386 15.43 -25.50 13.62
CA THR A 386 14.71 -26.58 12.93
C THR A 386 13.78 -27.31 13.89
N ILE A 387 12.54 -27.57 13.47
CA ILE A 387 11.54 -28.26 14.29
C ILE A 387 11.70 -29.78 14.06
N PRO A 388 12.05 -30.56 15.11
CA PRO A 388 12.09 -32.02 15.04
C PRO A 388 10.74 -32.60 14.63
N GLU A 389 10.72 -33.75 13.96
CA GLU A 389 9.50 -34.35 13.41
C GLU A 389 8.44 -34.60 14.49
N GLU A 390 8.89 -34.97 15.70
CA GLU A 390 8.05 -35.28 16.86
C GLU A 390 7.38 -34.03 17.47
N LYS A 391 7.92 -32.84 17.19
CA LYS A 391 7.39 -31.56 17.67
C LYS A 391 6.54 -30.85 16.62
N ARG A 392 6.41 -31.41 15.41
CA ARG A 392 5.58 -30.83 14.35
C ARG A 392 4.11 -30.90 14.76
N ARG A 393 3.38 -29.82 14.44
CA ARG A 393 1.95 -29.70 14.70
C ARG A 393 1.22 -29.54 13.38
N GLU A 394 0.03 -30.11 13.29
CA GLU A 394 -0.86 -29.89 12.16
C GLU A 394 -1.31 -28.43 12.08
N GLU A 395 -1.43 -27.92 10.86
CA GLU A 395 -1.73 -26.51 10.60
C GLU A 395 -3.15 -26.11 11.07
N GLY A 396 -4.16 -26.93 10.84
CA GLY A 396 -5.56 -26.63 11.21
C GLY A 396 -5.76 -26.44 12.72
N PRO A 397 -5.36 -27.39 13.58
CA PRO A 397 -5.37 -27.22 15.04
C PRO A 397 -4.51 -26.06 15.52
N PHE A 398 -3.35 -25.82 14.89
CA PHE A 398 -2.48 -24.69 15.22
C PHE A 398 -3.19 -23.35 15.05
N TRP A 399 -3.84 -23.11 13.88
CA TRP A 399 -4.53 -21.85 13.62
C TRP A 399 -5.77 -21.65 14.47
N ARG A 400 -6.54 -22.71 14.76
CA ARG A 400 -7.67 -22.61 15.69
C ARG A 400 -7.23 -22.17 17.08
N ALA A 401 -6.15 -22.75 17.59
CA ALA A 401 -5.59 -22.34 18.89
C ALA A 401 -5.05 -20.91 18.85
N PHE A 402 -4.44 -20.48 17.74
CA PHE A 402 -4.01 -19.10 17.57
C PHE A 402 -5.19 -18.13 17.55
N ASP A 403 -6.23 -18.41 16.76
CA ASP A 403 -7.42 -17.57 16.65
C ASP A 403 -8.15 -17.43 18.00
N GLU A 404 -8.17 -18.48 18.82
CA GLU A 404 -8.72 -18.45 20.18
C GLU A 404 -7.88 -17.61 21.16
N ALA A 405 -6.55 -17.59 21.00
CA ALA A 405 -5.63 -16.81 21.82
C ALA A 405 -5.46 -15.36 21.32
N HIS A 406 -5.71 -15.10 20.05
CA HIS A 406 -5.46 -13.83 19.37
C HIS A 406 -6.07 -12.61 20.09
N PRO A 407 -7.34 -12.63 20.56
CA PRO A 407 -7.91 -11.52 21.34
C PRO A 407 -7.08 -11.13 22.57
N ARG A 408 -6.60 -12.13 23.33
CA ARG A 408 -5.80 -11.93 24.56
C ARG A 408 -4.38 -11.50 24.25
N ILE A 409 -3.77 -12.09 23.23
CA ILE A 409 -2.43 -11.70 22.76
C ILE A 409 -2.44 -10.25 22.26
N LEU A 410 -3.46 -9.86 21.48
CA LEU A 410 -3.61 -8.50 20.98
C LEU A 410 -3.78 -7.50 22.12
N GLY A 411 -4.64 -7.82 23.11
CA GLY A 411 -4.78 -6.98 24.31
C GLY A 411 -3.49 -6.80 25.09
N ALA A 412 -2.72 -7.89 25.29
CA ALA A 412 -1.41 -7.83 25.95
C ALA A 412 -0.38 -7.03 25.15
N LEU A 413 -0.42 -7.11 23.81
CA LEU A 413 0.44 -6.29 22.94
C LEU A 413 0.08 -4.80 23.03
N LEU A 414 -1.21 -4.47 23.11
CA LEU A 414 -1.66 -3.09 23.34
C LEU A 414 -1.22 -2.58 24.72
N ASP A 415 -1.27 -3.43 25.76
CA ASP A 415 -0.74 -3.10 27.09
C ASP A 415 0.78 -2.85 27.06
N ALA A 416 1.51 -3.60 26.23
CA ALA A 416 2.94 -3.37 26.00
C ALA A 416 3.21 -1.99 25.35
N VAL A 417 2.39 -1.58 24.39
CA VAL A 417 2.48 -0.25 23.76
C VAL A 417 2.17 0.86 24.77
N VAL A 418 1.13 0.69 25.59
CA VAL A 418 0.80 1.62 26.69
C VAL A 418 1.97 1.74 27.67
N GLY A 419 2.55 0.61 28.08
CA GLY A 419 3.74 0.58 28.94
C GLY A 419 4.94 1.30 28.32
N GLY A 420 5.20 1.04 27.03
CA GLY A 420 6.22 1.73 26.25
C GLY A 420 6.00 3.24 26.20
N LEU A 421 4.80 3.70 25.88
CA LEU A 421 4.45 5.13 25.85
C LEU A 421 4.67 5.83 27.20
N ARG A 422 4.32 5.17 28.32
CA ARG A 422 4.54 5.71 29.68
C ARG A 422 6.02 5.84 30.03
N ARG A 423 6.84 4.87 29.60
CA ARG A 423 8.26 4.81 29.98
C ARG A 423 9.16 5.60 29.03
N LEU A 424 8.76 5.78 27.77
CA LEU A 424 9.57 6.38 26.71
C LEU A 424 10.21 7.74 27.11
N PRO A 425 9.51 8.68 27.77
CA PRO A 425 10.11 9.95 28.20
C PRO A 425 11.28 9.77 29.19
N SER A 426 11.25 8.72 30.01
CA SER A 426 12.28 8.42 31.03
C SER A 426 13.46 7.57 30.54
N VAL A 427 13.41 7.06 29.30
CA VAL A 427 14.48 6.22 28.76
C VAL A 427 15.56 7.08 28.14
N GLU A 428 16.73 7.09 28.75
CA GLU A 428 17.97 7.64 28.22
C GLU A 428 18.96 6.53 27.88
N LEU A 429 19.48 6.56 26.66
CA LEU A 429 20.45 5.60 26.17
C LEU A 429 21.88 6.17 26.30
N LYS A 430 22.78 5.42 26.94
CA LYS A 430 24.19 5.82 27.07
C LYS A 430 24.94 5.84 25.73
N LYS A 431 24.55 4.96 24.81
CA LYS A 431 25.10 4.84 23.45
C LYS A 431 23.93 4.74 22.48
N LEU A 432 23.92 5.60 21.46
CA LEU A 432 22.87 5.61 20.45
C LEU A 432 23.28 4.71 19.28
N PRO A 433 22.60 3.56 19.06
CA PRO A 433 22.79 2.78 17.86
C PRO A 433 22.18 3.51 16.64
N ARG A 434 22.45 3.03 15.43
CA ARG A 434 21.94 3.62 14.18
C ARG A 434 20.42 3.80 14.19
N MET A 435 19.69 2.82 14.73
CA MET A 435 18.24 2.92 14.97
C MET A 435 17.95 3.37 16.40
N ALA A 436 18.40 4.57 16.76
CA ALA A 436 18.30 5.10 18.13
C ALA A 436 16.87 5.13 18.66
N ASP A 437 15.91 5.57 17.85
CA ASP A 437 14.49 5.67 18.25
C ASP A 437 13.87 4.30 18.49
N PHE A 438 14.21 3.30 17.67
CA PHE A 438 13.79 1.92 17.89
C PHE A 438 14.42 1.36 19.16
N ALA A 439 15.71 1.62 19.40
CA ALA A 439 16.39 1.14 20.59
C ALA A 439 15.79 1.74 21.87
N ARG A 440 15.44 3.04 21.83
CA ARG A 440 14.78 3.74 22.94
C ARG A 440 13.38 3.18 23.17
N TRP A 441 12.65 2.90 22.09
CA TRP A 441 11.32 2.29 22.14
C TRP A 441 11.34 0.89 22.73
N GLY A 442 12.22 0.00 22.25
CA GLY A 442 12.31 -1.36 22.74
C GLY A 442 12.69 -1.44 24.21
N GLU A 443 13.59 -0.58 24.68
CA GLU A 443 13.91 -0.44 26.11
C GLU A 443 12.71 0.07 26.92
N ALA A 444 11.97 1.05 26.39
CA ALA A 444 10.76 1.56 27.06
C ALA A 444 9.68 0.48 27.20
N VAL A 445 9.44 -0.30 26.14
CA VAL A 445 8.50 -1.43 26.14
C VAL A 445 8.96 -2.50 27.11
N GLY A 446 10.25 -2.85 27.11
CA GLY A 446 10.81 -3.83 28.03
C GLY A 446 10.60 -3.45 29.50
N ARG A 447 10.90 -2.20 29.87
CA ARG A 447 10.61 -1.68 31.22
C ARG A 447 9.12 -1.64 31.53
N GLY A 448 8.29 -1.34 30.53
CA GLY A 448 6.83 -1.37 30.64
C GLY A 448 6.27 -2.77 30.93
N LEU A 449 6.91 -3.79 30.35
CA LEU A 449 6.60 -5.21 30.55
C LEU A 449 7.27 -5.82 31.79
N GLY A 450 8.10 -5.05 32.51
CA GLY A 450 8.81 -5.51 33.71
C GLY A 450 10.05 -6.36 33.43
N TRP A 451 10.64 -6.28 32.23
CA TRP A 451 11.96 -6.85 31.98
C TRP A 451 13.02 -6.12 32.81
N THR A 452 14.15 -6.78 33.04
CA THR A 452 15.29 -6.14 33.69
C THR A 452 15.81 -4.99 32.83
N ASP A 453 16.15 -3.88 33.48
CA ASP A 453 16.66 -2.69 32.80
C ASP A 453 17.89 -3.04 31.93
N GLY A 454 17.84 -2.65 30.65
CA GLY A 454 18.89 -2.95 29.68
C GLY A 454 18.85 -4.36 29.08
N ALA A 455 17.91 -5.24 29.45
CA ALA A 455 17.79 -6.58 28.86
C ALA A 455 17.55 -6.52 27.34
N PHE A 456 16.65 -5.63 26.91
CA PHE A 456 16.40 -5.41 25.49
C PHE A 456 17.65 -4.89 24.77
N LEU A 457 18.35 -3.91 25.34
CA LEU A 457 19.55 -3.35 24.74
C LEU A 457 20.69 -4.38 24.62
N ALA A 458 20.84 -5.25 25.62
CA ALA A 458 21.79 -6.35 25.56
C ALA A 458 21.44 -7.33 24.42
N ALA A 459 20.16 -7.71 24.32
CA ALA A 459 19.68 -8.56 23.21
C ALA A 459 19.90 -7.90 21.84
N TYR A 460 19.64 -6.60 21.72
CA TYR A 460 19.81 -5.86 20.48
C TYR A 460 21.28 -5.71 20.07
N GLU A 461 22.18 -5.47 21.02
CA GLU A 461 23.62 -5.40 20.72
C GLU A 461 24.16 -6.76 20.27
N VAL A 462 23.77 -7.85 20.94
CA VAL A 462 24.13 -9.21 20.53
C VAL A 462 23.63 -9.51 19.11
N ASN A 463 22.37 -9.16 18.81
CA ASN A 463 21.80 -9.36 17.48
C ASN A 463 22.59 -8.63 16.39
N ARG A 464 22.95 -7.36 16.64
CA ARG A 464 23.75 -6.56 15.71
C ARG A 464 25.16 -7.10 15.55
N SER A 465 25.81 -7.54 16.63
CA SER A 465 27.15 -8.11 16.54
C SER A 465 27.15 -9.43 15.78
N SER A 466 26.21 -10.34 16.08
CA SER A 466 26.11 -11.65 15.44
C SER A 466 25.76 -11.52 13.95
N ALA A 467 24.86 -10.60 13.60
CA ALA A 467 24.51 -10.33 12.21
C ALA A 467 25.72 -9.83 11.41
N ASN A 468 26.48 -8.88 11.98
CA ASN A 468 27.73 -8.41 11.38
C ASN A 468 28.78 -9.52 11.28
N ASP A 469 28.90 -10.37 12.30
CA ASP A 469 29.82 -11.50 12.27
C ASP A 469 29.48 -12.49 11.15
N GLN A 470 28.21 -12.83 10.97
CA GLN A 470 27.73 -13.68 9.87
C GLN A 470 27.99 -13.05 8.49
N ALA A 471 27.78 -11.75 8.35
CA ALA A 471 28.08 -10.99 7.13
C ALA A 471 29.56 -11.08 6.73
N LEU A 472 30.44 -11.02 7.73
CA LEU A 472 31.87 -11.11 7.52
C LEU A 472 32.33 -12.55 7.23
N GLU A 473 31.68 -13.55 7.84
CA GLU A 473 31.92 -14.98 7.58
C GLU A 473 31.46 -15.42 6.18
N ALA A 474 30.41 -14.80 5.62
CA ALA A 474 29.92 -15.06 4.27
C ALA A 474 30.86 -14.52 3.15
N SER A 475 31.88 -13.73 3.50
CA SER A 475 32.82 -13.19 2.51
C SER A 475 33.66 -14.31 1.88
N PRO A 476 33.69 -14.47 0.54
CA PRO A 476 34.49 -15.51 -0.10
C PRO A 476 36.01 -15.30 0.08
N VAL A 477 36.42 -14.08 0.42
CA VAL A 477 37.83 -13.73 0.66
C VAL A 477 38.31 -14.24 2.02
N ALA A 478 37.45 -14.29 3.04
CA ALA A 478 37.87 -14.69 4.39
C ALA A 478 38.39 -16.13 4.45
N PRO A 479 37.70 -17.16 3.90
CA PRO A 479 38.23 -18.52 3.83
C PRO A 479 39.54 -18.62 3.05
N ALA A 480 39.67 -17.87 1.94
CA ALA A 480 40.89 -17.87 1.13
C ALA A 480 42.09 -17.31 1.90
N VAL A 481 41.88 -16.23 2.68
CA VAL A 481 42.93 -15.65 3.53
C VAL A 481 43.29 -16.60 4.67
N ILE A 482 42.31 -17.25 5.31
CA ILE A 482 42.56 -18.24 6.37
C ILE A 482 43.41 -19.40 5.81
N ALA A 483 43.04 -19.96 4.66
CA ALA A 483 43.79 -21.02 3.99
C ALA A 483 45.20 -20.59 3.55
N LEU A 484 45.37 -19.34 3.10
CA LEU A 484 46.69 -18.77 2.81
C LEU A 484 47.55 -18.71 4.08
N MET A 485 47.01 -18.24 5.20
CA MET A 485 47.72 -18.11 6.47
C MET A 485 47.99 -19.44 7.17
N GLU A 486 47.31 -20.53 6.79
CA GLU A 486 47.69 -21.89 7.18
C GLU A 486 48.99 -22.34 6.52
N ARG A 487 49.25 -21.89 5.28
CA ARG A 487 50.46 -22.20 4.51
C ARG A 487 51.60 -21.23 4.80
N THR A 488 51.27 -19.96 5.03
CA THR A 488 52.23 -18.87 5.16
C THR A 488 51.90 -18.03 6.41
N PRO A 489 52.52 -18.31 7.58
CA PRO A 489 52.16 -17.68 8.85
C PRO A 489 52.43 -16.17 8.93
N HIS A 490 53.27 -15.64 8.04
CA HIS A 490 53.60 -14.23 7.94
C HIS A 490 53.76 -13.85 6.47
N LEU A 491 52.99 -12.88 5.99
CA LEU A 491 53.02 -12.44 4.60
C LEU A 491 52.98 -10.91 4.52
N GLU A 492 53.95 -10.34 3.81
CA GLU A 492 53.97 -8.91 3.45
C GLU A 492 53.95 -8.81 1.93
N THR A 493 52.89 -8.21 1.38
CA THR A 493 52.66 -8.21 -0.07
C THR A 493 51.85 -6.99 -0.50
N THR A 494 51.81 -6.71 -1.80
CA THR A 494 50.90 -5.69 -2.33
C THR A 494 49.48 -6.24 -2.48
N ALA A 495 48.48 -5.35 -2.48
CA ALA A 495 47.09 -5.75 -2.69
C ALA A 495 46.81 -6.39 -4.07
N GLY A 496 47.69 -6.19 -5.06
CA GLY A 496 47.57 -6.81 -6.38
C GLY A 496 48.10 -8.24 -6.38
N GLU A 497 49.29 -8.45 -5.81
CA GLU A 497 49.90 -9.77 -5.65
C GLU A 497 49.05 -10.67 -4.73
N LEU A 498 48.56 -10.13 -3.61
CA LEU A 498 47.66 -10.85 -2.72
C LEU A 498 46.36 -11.28 -3.40
N LEU A 499 45.83 -10.47 -4.34
CA LEU A 499 44.62 -10.83 -5.07
C LEU A 499 44.84 -12.06 -5.95
N GLN A 500 46.00 -12.13 -6.59
CA GLN A 500 46.38 -13.24 -7.45
C GLN A 500 46.58 -14.52 -6.62
N GLU A 501 47.33 -14.44 -5.52
CA GLU A 501 47.55 -15.59 -4.61
C GLU A 501 46.24 -16.10 -4.00
N LEU A 502 45.35 -15.20 -3.57
CA LEU A 502 44.05 -15.59 -3.03
C LEU A 502 43.14 -16.21 -4.09
N ALA A 503 43.21 -15.75 -5.35
CA ALA A 503 42.43 -16.31 -6.44
C ALA A 503 42.88 -17.74 -6.79
N GLU A 504 44.19 -18.01 -6.70
CA GLU A 504 44.74 -19.36 -6.87
C GLU A 504 44.28 -20.30 -5.77
N ILE A 505 44.26 -19.84 -4.51
CA ILE A 505 43.83 -20.64 -3.34
C ILE A 505 42.32 -20.88 -3.34
N ALA A 506 41.53 -19.86 -3.67
CA ALA A 506 40.07 -19.97 -3.74
C ALA A 506 39.60 -20.83 -4.93
N GLY A 507 40.47 -21.00 -5.93
CA GLY A 507 40.17 -21.71 -7.17
C GLY A 507 39.36 -20.89 -8.16
N GLU A 508 39.45 -21.27 -9.44
CA GLU A 508 38.92 -20.50 -10.57
C GLU A 508 37.41 -20.23 -10.48
N ARG A 509 36.64 -21.16 -9.89
CA ARG A 509 35.18 -21.02 -9.71
C ARG A 509 34.81 -19.88 -8.74
N VAL A 510 35.55 -19.74 -7.64
CA VAL A 510 35.30 -18.71 -6.62
C VAL A 510 35.92 -17.39 -7.04
N ALA A 511 37.11 -17.41 -7.66
CA ALA A 511 37.77 -16.22 -8.18
C ALA A 511 37.01 -15.53 -9.33
N LYS A 512 36.18 -16.28 -10.06
CA LYS A 512 35.27 -15.75 -11.09
C LYS A 512 33.87 -15.39 -10.57
N ALA A 513 33.60 -15.60 -9.28
CA ALA A 513 32.32 -15.24 -8.69
C ALA A 513 32.14 -13.71 -8.68
N LYS A 514 30.89 -13.26 -8.81
CA LYS A 514 30.55 -11.83 -8.88
C LYS A 514 31.04 -11.03 -7.66
N ASP A 515 31.05 -11.66 -6.49
CA ASP A 515 31.42 -11.02 -5.22
C ASP A 515 32.93 -11.10 -4.92
N TRP A 516 33.70 -11.75 -5.80
CA TRP A 516 35.15 -11.76 -5.71
C TRP A 516 35.73 -10.41 -6.15
N PRO A 517 36.69 -9.81 -5.41
CA PRO A 517 37.25 -8.52 -5.78
C PRO A 517 37.99 -8.58 -7.13
N SER A 518 37.56 -7.76 -8.09
CA SER A 518 38.17 -7.68 -9.43
C SER A 518 39.37 -6.73 -9.52
N SER A 519 39.73 -6.05 -8.43
CA SER A 519 40.84 -5.09 -8.38
C SER A 519 41.55 -5.09 -7.04
N ALA A 520 42.83 -4.69 -7.02
CA ALA A 520 43.62 -4.53 -5.80
C ALA A 520 42.98 -3.55 -4.78
N ARG A 521 42.29 -2.51 -5.26
CA ARG A 521 41.52 -1.59 -4.41
C ARG A 521 40.29 -2.26 -3.82
N GLY A 522 39.59 -3.05 -4.63
CA GLY A 522 38.46 -3.90 -4.19
C GLY A 522 38.89 -4.89 -3.13
N LEU A 523 40.02 -5.58 -3.31
CA LEU A 523 40.57 -6.51 -2.32
C LEU A 523 40.92 -5.80 -1.02
N SER A 524 41.61 -4.65 -1.09
CA SER A 524 41.94 -3.87 0.10
C SER A 524 40.69 -3.46 0.89
N GLY A 525 39.57 -3.19 0.20
CA GLY A 525 38.28 -2.95 0.82
C GLY A 525 37.67 -4.22 1.43
N ALA A 526 37.71 -5.34 0.70
CA ALA A 526 37.21 -6.63 1.16
C ALA A 526 37.94 -7.13 2.41
N ILE A 527 39.29 -7.04 2.44
CA ILE A 527 40.12 -7.40 3.59
C ILE A 527 39.77 -6.54 4.80
N ARG A 528 39.66 -5.22 4.64
CA ARG A 528 39.26 -4.32 5.75
C ARG A 528 37.93 -4.70 6.38
N ARG A 529 36.97 -5.16 5.56
CA ARG A 529 35.68 -5.64 6.06
C ARG A 529 35.86 -6.90 6.91
N VAL A 530 36.59 -7.90 6.43
CA VAL A 530 36.75 -9.19 7.14
C VAL A 530 37.80 -9.18 8.26
N MET A 531 38.50 -8.07 8.51
CA MET A 531 39.49 -7.96 9.59
C MET A 531 39.00 -8.48 10.96
N PRO A 532 37.76 -8.19 11.42
CA PRO A 532 37.27 -8.73 12.69
C PRO A 532 37.21 -10.27 12.72
N VAL A 533 36.77 -10.90 11.62
CA VAL A 533 36.73 -12.36 11.49
C VAL A 533 38.14 -12.94 11.47
N LEU A 534 39.04 -12.32 10.71
CA LEU A 534 40.44 -12.74 10.63
C LEU A 534 41.11 -12.69 12.01
N ARG A 535 40.84 -11.64 12.80
CA ARG A 535 41.34 -11.53 14.18
C ARG A 535 40.81 -12.65 15.09
N ARG A 536 39.52 -13.00 14.98
CA ARG A 536 38.96 -14.16 15.70
C ARG A 536 39.63 -15.47 15.29
N ALA A 537 40.03 -15.59 14.02
CA ALA A 537 40.81 -16.71 13.50
C ALA A 537 42.32 -16.63 13.85
N GLY A 538 42.75 -15.63 14.64
CA GLY A 538 44.15 -15.45 15.04
C GLY A 538 45.04 -14.84 13.96
N ILE A 539 44.47 -14.04 13.05
CA ILE A 539 45.18 -13.37 11.95
C ILE A 539 45.02 -11.86 12.12
N ASP A 540 46.11 -11.15 12.39
CA ASP A 540 46.11 -9.69 12.37
C ASP A 540 46.50 -9.18 10.97
N VAL A 541 45.86 -8.07 10.59
CA VAL A 541 46.07 -7.45 9.27
C VAL A 541 46.34 -5.97 9.45
N SER A 542 47.45 -5.49 8.90
CA SER A 542 47.80 -4.07 8.91
C SER A 542 48.15 -3.56 7.52
N PHE A 543 47.92 -2.26 7.30
CA PHE A 543 48.20 -1.59 6.03
C PHE A 543 49.30 -0.57 6.26
N ARG A 544 50.42 -0.71 5.54
CA ARG A 544 51.56 0.22 5.60
C ARG A 544 51.72 0.93 4.27
N SER A 545 52.09 2.21 4.33
CA SER A 545 52.54 2.95 3.14
C SER A 545 54.02 3.28 3.32
N GLU A 546 54.83 2.93 2.34
CA GLU A 546 56.22 3.38 2.30
C GLU A 546 56.30 4.88 1.93
N LYS A 547 57.24 5.60 2.55
CA LYS A 547 57.61 6.96 2.17
C LYS A 547 58.76 6.90 1.16
N GLY A 548 58.46 7.10 -0.12
CA GLY A 548 59.42 7.14 -1.22
C GLY A 548 58.71 7.22 -2.59
N GLY A 549 59.40 7.73 -3.62
CA GLY A 549 58.84 8.23 -4.91
C GLY A 549 57.95 7.28 -5.74
N LYS A 550 57.75 6.03 -5.34
CA LYS A 550 56.65 5.16 -5.77
C LYS A 550 55.88 4.71 -4.54
N ARG A 551 54.78 5.38 -4.19
CA ARG A 551 53.89 5.02 -3.06
C ARG A 551 53.38 3.57 -3.21
N ARG A 552 54.11 2.61 -2.66
CA ARG A 552 53.66 1.22 -2.52
C ARG A 552 52.87 1.08 -1.23
N ARG A 553 51.64 0.56 -1.35
CA ARG A 553 50.78 0.23 -0.22
C ARG A 553 50.91 -1.27 0.02
N LEU A 554 51.47 -1.63 1.16
CA LEU A 554 51.71 -3.00 1.57
C LEU A 554 50.61 -3.44 2.53
N ILE A 555 50.23 -4.71 2.41
CA ILE A 555 49.34 -5.41 3.33
C ILE A 555 50.21 -6.42 4.06
N LEU A 556 50.22 -6.33 5.38
CA LEU A 556 50.88 -7.28 6.27
C LEU A 556 49.81 -8.16 6.90
N LEU A 557 49.93 -9.47 6.74
CA LEU A 557 49.11 -10.48 7.40
C LEU A 557 50.00 -11.32 8.31
N GLU A 558 49.64 -11.44 9.58
CA GLU A 558 50.41 -12.18 10.58
C GLU A 558 49.50 -13.09 11.40
N ARG A 559 49.86 -14.36 11.49
CA ARG A 559 49.17 -15.33 12.35
C ARG A 559 49.72 -15.24 13.77
N THR A 560 48.89 -14.78 14.71
CA THR A 560 49.26 -14.68 16.12
C THR A 560 49.16 -16.06 16.78
N SER A 561 50.23 -16.48 17.47
CA SER A 561 50.34 -17.80 18.11
C SER A 561 49.58 -17.94 19.43
N GLU A 562 48.81 -16.93 19.84
CA GLU A 562 48.05 -16.94 21.09
C GLU A 562 46.56 -16.74 20.84
N LYS A 563 45.75 -17.73 21.25
CA LYS A 563 44.31 -17.52 21.54
C LYS A 563 44.20 -16.64 22.79
N SER A 564 44.56 -15.37 22.69
CA SER A 564 44.45 -14.41 23.79
C SER A 564 43.15 -13.64 23.68
N GLY A 565 42.43 -13.59 24.80
CA GLY A 565 41.15 -12.91 24.94
C GLY A 565 41.22 -11.43 24.59
N ILE A 566 40.06 -10.92 24.19
CA ILE A 566 39.79 -9.56 23.73
C ILE A 566 40.42 -8.52 24.69
N ALA A 567 41.40 -7.77 24.20
CA ALA A 567 41.75 -6.46 24.72
C ALA A 567 41.47 -5.42 23.61
N PRO A 568 40.64 -4.39 23.86
CA PRO A 568 40.40 -3.35 22.86
C PRO A 568 41.66 -2.51 22.66
N SER A 569 42.04 -2.26 21.41
CA SER A 569 43.13 -1.34 21.06
C SER A 569 42.76 0.11 21.38
N GLN A 570 43.77 0.88 21.83
CA GLN A 570 43.62 2.30 22.14
C GLN A 570 43.22 3.13 20.90
N PRO A 571 42.43 4.20 21.07
CA PRO A 571 42.07 5.09 19.97
C PRO A 571 43.31 5.79 19.42
N SER A 572 43.35 5.95 18.09
CA SER A 572 44.42 6.68 17.40
C SER A 572 44.48 8.14 17.87
N PRO A 573 45.67 8.76 17.90
CA PRO A 573 45.80 10.17 18.25
C PRO A 573 45.08 11.05 17.21
N PRO A 574 44.47 12.17 17.63
CA PRO A 574 43.76 13.05 16.72
C PRO A 574 44.71 13.66 15.70
N SER A 575 44.28 13.73 14.45
CA SER A 575 44.97 14.49 13.41
C SER A 575 45.11 15.95 13.85
N GLN A 576 46.31 16.50 13.73
CA GLN A 576 46.58 17.92 14.00
C GLN A 576 45.60 18.82 13.24
N ALA A 577 45.01 19.76 13.97
CA ALA A 577 44.28 20.89 13.44
C ALA A 577 45.24 21.79 12.65
N CYS A 578 44.83 22.20 11.45
CA CYS A 578 45.34 23.43 10.87
C CYS A 578 44.56 24.58 11.53
N GLU A 579 45.24 25.36 12.35
CA GLU A 579 44.75 26.68 12.77
C GLU A 579 44.89 27.63 11.58
N ASP A 580 43.77 28.11 11.05
CA ASP A 580 43.72 29.37 10.33
C ASP A 580 43.09 30.43 11.24
N SER A 581 43.75 31.59 11.30
CA SER A 581 43.48 32.72 12.16
C SER A 581 42.14 33.38 11.88
N ASN A 582 41.11 33.06 12.66
CA ASN A 582 40.11 33.97 13.23
C ASN A 582 39.04 33.17 13.98
N GLY A 583 39.30 32.89 15.25
CA GLY A 583 38.38 32.13 16.10
C GLY A 583 37.04 32.83 16.31
N THR A 584 35.95 32.22 15.84
CA THR A 584 34.60 32.38 16.40
C THR A 584 33.76 31.15 16.02
N LEU A 585 33.23 30.44 17.03
CA LEU A 585 32.27 29.33 16.90
C LEU A 585 30.85 29.90 16.77
N LEU A 586 30.08 29.43 15.76
CA LEU A 586 28.63 29.65 15.68
C LEU A 586 27.91 28.31 15.43
N TRP A 587 27.12 27.91 16.42
CA TRP A 587 25.95 27.02 16.26
C TRP A 587 24.83 27.79 15.55
N GLY A 588 24.09 27.14 14.65
CA GLY A 588 22.84 27.72 14.14
C GLY A 588 22.23 26.99 12.95
N ASN A 589 20.92 26.77 13.06
CA ASN A 589 19.96 26.30 12.06
C ASN A 589 19.85 27.19 10.80
N ASP A 590 19.14 26.61 9.81
CA ASP A 590 18.41 27.24 8.71
C ASP A 590 19.23 27.76 7.50
N LEU A 591 18.92 27.24 6.30
CA LEU A 591 18.21 27.96 5.22
C LEU A 591 18.42 27.34 3.82
N HIS A 592 17.29 27.23 3.10
CA HIS A 592 17.06 27.54 1.68
C HIS A 592 18.24 27.67 0.70
N PRO A 593 18.14 27.10 -0.51
CA PRO A 593 18.97 27.52 -1.63
C PRO A 593 18.30 28.69 -2.39
N GLY A 594 18.88 29.88 -2.22
CA GLY A 594 18.75 31.03 -3.13
C GLY A 594 20.02 31.18 -3.97
N LEU A 595 19.86 31.60 -5.21
CA LEU A 595 20.85 31.68 -6.28
C LEU A 595 21.84 32.87 -6.15
N ASP A 596 22.83 32.87 -7.05
CA ASP A 596 23.85 33.89 -7.40
C ASP A 596 25.20 33.68 -6.69
N GLY A 597 26.39 33.68 -7.32
CA GLY A 597 26.86 34.03 -8.65
C GLY A 597 28.36 34.43 -8.54
N ASP A 598 29.16 34.17 -9.58
CA ASP A 598 30.59 34.52 -9.80
C ASP A 598 31.67 33.64 -9.11
N GLY A 599 32.73 33.14 -9.77
CA GLY A 599 33.25 33.28 -11.13
C GLY A 599 34.79 33.05 -11.16
N ARG A 600 35.31 32.53 -12.28
CA ARG A 600 36.71 32.19 -12.68
C ARG A 600 37.14 30.73 -12.43
N GLY A 601 37.59 29.91 -13.39
CA GLY A 601 37.89 30.06 -14.81
C GLY A 601 38.94 29.00 -15.22
N ASP A 602 38.91 28.55 -16.49
CA ASP A 602 39.83 27.64 -17.24
C ASP A 602 39.26 26.23 -17.50
N GLY A 603 39.03 25.72 -18.73
CA GLY A 603 39.17 26.23 -20.09
C GLY A 603 38.88 25.12 -21.15
N TYR A 604 38.11 25.49 -22.20
CA TYR A 604 38.04 24.99 -23.60
C TYR A 604 37.60 23.53 -23.97
N PRO A 605 37.11 23.28 -25.22
CA PRO A 605 36.42 24.15 -26.20
C PRO A 605 35.12 23.54 -26.81
N LEU A 606 34.22 24.42 -27.29
CA LEU A 606 33.13 24.11 -28.23
C LEU A 606 33.53 24.55 -29.65
N PRO A 607 32.95 23.98 -30.73
CA PRO A 607 32.87 24.64 -32.03
C PRO A 607 31.60 25.48 -32.16
N GLU A 608 31.82 26.68 -32.67
CA GLU A 608 30.90 27.77 -32.97
C GLU A 608 30.08 27.59 -34.27
N THR A 609 28.78 27.87 -34.15
CA THR A 609 27.90 28.79 -34.92
C THR A 609 27.93 28.86 -36.46
N VAL A 610 26.74 28.90 -37.07
CA VAL A 610 26.38 29.92 -38.09
C VAL A 610 24.90 30.33 -37.96
N ASP A 611 24.68 31.64 -38.11
CA ASP A 611 23.47 32.47 -38.03
C ASP A 611 22.34 32.21 -39.06
N ARG A 612 21.13 32.61 -38.63
CA ARG A 612 20.02 33.33 -39.32
C ARG A 612 19.71 33.07 -40.81
N LEU A 613 18.42 32.81 -41.12
CA LEU A 613 17.60 33.60 -42.08
C LEU A 613 16.13 33.13 -42.21
N ASN A 614 15.25 34.12 -42.21
CA ASN A 614 13.86 34.29 -42.68
C ASN A 614 13.11 33.22 -43.51
N ALA A 615 11.84 33.01 -43.09
CA ALA A 615 10.55 33.08 -43.81
C ALA A 615 10.25 32.29 -45.13
N THR A 616 8.99 31.81 -45.16
CA THR A 616 8.05 31.51 -46.28
C THR A 616 7.72 30.04 -46.67
N ASN A 617 6.43 29.71 -46.44
CA ASN A 617 5.46 28.99 -47.29
C ASN A 617 5.82 27.66 -48.01
N ARG A 618 5.09 26.57 -47.64
CA ARG A 618 4.07 25.82 -48.45
C ARG A 618 3.85 24.43 -47.83
N ALA A 619 2.64 24.15 -47.33
CA ALA A 619 1.62 23.33 -47.99
C ALA A 619 2.03 21.89 -48.33
N THR A 620 1.51 20.93 -47.55
CA THR A 620 0.93 19.66 -48.07
C THR A 620 0.09 18.98 -46.98
N GLN A 621 -1.23 18.93 -47.18
CA GLN A 621 -2.05 17.81 -46.71
C GLN A 621 -1.77 16.57 -47.59
N PRO A 622 -2.14 15.35 -47.16
CA PRO A 622 -3.47 14.87 -47.53
C PRO A 622 -4.23 14.17 -46.38
N SER A 623 -5.52 14.02 -46.65
CA SER A 623 -6.62 13.64 -45.77
C SER A 623 -6.98 12.13 -45.94
N PRO A 624 -8.20 11.61 -45.65
CA PRO A 624 -8.43 10.51 -44.70
C PRO A 624 -9.10 9.26 -45.30
N SER A 625 -9.04 8.11 -44.61
CA SER A 625 -9.91 6.91 -44.83
C SER A 625 -9.39 5.77 -43.94
N GLN A 626 -10.13 4.84 -43.36
CA GLN A 626 -11.54 4.46 -43.38
C GLN A 626 -11.68 3.38 -42.28
N ASN A 627 -12.79 3.40 -41.53
CA ASN A 627 -13.29 2.22 -40.83
C ASN A 627 -13.72 1.15 -41.85
N PRO A 628 -13.69 -0.14 -41.46
CA PRO A 628 -14.93 -0.90 -41.54
C PRO A 628 -15.24 -1.76 -40.30
N LEU A 629 -16.54 -1.90 -40.05
CA LEU A 629 -17.17 -2.79 -39.08
C LEU A 629 -17.24 -4.26 -39.58
N ASN A 630 -17.22 -5.17 -38.60
CA ASN A 630 -17.84 -6.50 -38.52
C ASN A 630 -17.49 -7.63 -39.51
N SER A 631 -16.94 -8.72 -38.96
CA SER A 631 -17.54 -10.05 -39.09
C SER A 631 -17.15 -11.00 -37.93
N LEU A 632 -18.15 -11.77 -37.50
CA LEU A 632 -18.11 -12.87 -36.54
C LEU A 632 -17.22 -14.04 -37.03
N ALA A 633 -16.49 -14.69 -36.12
CA ALA A 633 -16.37 -16.15 -36.08
C ALA A 633 -15.77 -16.62 -34.74
N LEU A 634 -16.49 -17.55 -34.12
CA LEU A 634 -16.09 -18.42 -33.01
C LEU A 634 -14.82 -19.21 -33.37
N PHE A 635 -13.90 -19.36 -32.40
CA PHE A 635 -13.02 -20.53 -32.36
C PHE A 635 -12.95 -21.03 -30.92
N GLU A 636 -13.50 -22.23 -30.76
CA GLU A 636 -13.51 -23.07 -29.57
C GLU A 636 -12.09 -23.57 -29.24
N LEU A 637 -11.92 -23.84 -27.95
CA LEU A 637 -10.75 -24.45 -27.33
C LEU A 637 -10.77 -25.95 -27.58
N ASP A 638 -9.71 -26.50 -28.18
CA ASP A 638 -9.43 -27.93 -28.16
C ASP A 638 -8.44 -28.29 -27.04
N PRO A 639 -8.72 -29.34 -26.23
CA PRO A 639 -7.90 -29.78 -25.12
C PRO A 639 -6.82 -30.79 -25.54
N ILE A 640 -5.67 -30.71 -24.88
CA ILE A 640 -4.56 -31.67 -25.04
C ILE A 640 -4.93 -33.01 -24.37
N THR A 641 -4.75 -34.05 -25.15
CA THR A 641 -5.00 -35.47 -24.89
C THR A 641 -3.96 -36.09 -23.95
N ALA A 642 -4.44 -36.89 -23.00
CA ALA A 642 -3.65 -37.87 -22.24
C ALA A 642 -3.96 -39.28 -22.77
N SER A 643 -2.93 -40.07 -23.04
CA SER A 643 -3.05 -41.49 -23.39
C SER A 643 -2.61 -42.39 -22.21
N PRO A 644 -3.31 -43.52 -21.95
CA PRO A 644 -3.07 -44.41 -20.81
C PRO A 644 -2.29 -45.69 -21.19
N GLY A 645 -1.72 -46.37 -20.19
CA GLY A 645 -1.13 -47.70 -20.34
C GLY A 645 -0.90 -48.43 -19.00
N ASP A 646 -1.73 -49.44 -18.77
CA ASP A 646 -1.60 -50.65 -17.94
C ASP A 646 -1.41 -50.58 -16.41
N GLY A 647 -2.49 -50.98 -15.72
CA GLY A 647 -2.46 -51.64 -14.42
C GLY A 647 -2.84 -53.13 -14.53
N ARG A 648 -2.41 -53.92 -13.55
CA ARG A 648 -2.97 -55.24 -13.27
C ARG A 648 -3.25 -55.41 -11.77
N ASP A 649 -4.47 -55.93 -11.57
CA ASP A 649 -4.95 -56.83 -10.52
C ASP A 649 -5.39 -56.28 -9.16
N GLY A 650 -6.68 -56.46 -8.86
CA GLY A 650 -7.22 -56.61 -7.50
C GLY A 650 -8.67 -56.17 -7.30
N TRP A 651 -9.60 -57.10 -7.49
CA TRP A 651 -10.98 -57.29 -6.93
C TRP A 651 -11.36 -56.44 -5.68
N ASP A 652 -12.63 -56.12 -5.35
CA ASP A 652 -13.91 -56.83 -5.47
C ASP A 652 -15.09 -55.84 -5.31
N GLY A 653 -16.28 -56.20 -5.81
CA GLY A 653 -17.46 -55.34 -5.89
C GLY A 653 -18.38 -55.37 -4.67
N ARG A 654 -19.17 -54.29 -4.52
CA ARG A 654 -20.60 -54.26 -4.11
C ARG A 654 -21.06 -52.80 -3.98
N LEU A 655 -22.01 -52.41 -4.83
CA LEU A 655 -22.88 -51.24 -4.65
C LEU A 655 -24.28 -51.71 -4.27
N PRO A 656 -25.09 -50.84 -3.64
CA PRO A 656 -26.47 -50.74 -4.08
C PRO A 656 -26.89 -49.30 -4.40
N ASN A 657 -27.71 -49.22 -5.45
CA ASN A 657 -28.48 -48.09 -5.97
C ASN A 657 -29.39 -47.43 -4.92
N PHE A 658 -29.78 -46.17 -5.14
CA PHE A 658 -31.20 -45.76 -5.33
C PHE A 658 -31.30 -44.29 -5.80
N SER A 659 -32.22 -44.06 -6.73
CA SER A 659 -32.78 -42.76 -7.19
C SER A 659 -34.33 -42.87 -7.09
N PRO A 660 -35.17 -41.85 -7.41
CA PRO A 660 -35.33 -40.54 -6.75
C PRO A 660 -36.83 -40.14 -6.46
N THR A 661 -37.04 -39.12 -5.59
CA THR A 661 -38.20 -38.15 -5.48
C THR A 661 -39.63 -38.64 -5.11
N PRO A 662 -40.63 -37.74 -4.86
CA PRO A 662 -40.77 -36.73 -3.78
C PRO A 662 -42.16 -36.83 -3.07
N SER A 663 -42.39 -36.15 -1.94
CA SER A 663 -43.76 -35.85 -1.48
C SER A 663 -43.87 -34.55 -0.66
N SER A 664 -44.79 -33.71 -1.12
CA SER A 664 -45.42 -32.60 -0.42
C SER A 664 -46.61 -33.10 0.40
N ASP A 665 -46.83 -32.52 1.59
CA ASP A 665 -48.14 -32.12 2.16
C ASP A 665 -47.89 -31.60 3.58
N ARG A 666 -48.09 -30.28 3.82
CA ARG A 666 -49.29 -29.64 4.40
C ARG A 666 -49.38 -29.85 5.94
N VAL A 667 -49.77 -28.92 6.81
CA VAL A 667 -50.25 -27.51 6.80
C VAL A 667 -50.53 -27.17 8.29
N GLU A 668 -50.35 -25.89 8.69
CA GLU A 668 -50.93 -25.15 9.85
C GLU A 668 -50.75 -25.74 11.29
N GLU A 669 -50.72 -25.02 12.42
CA GLU A 669 -51.44 -23.82 12.90
C GLU A 669 -50.67 -23.09 14.04
N LEU A 670 -50.67 -21.75 13.94
CA LEU A 670 -51.07 -20.72 14.93
C LEU A 670 -50.34 -20.52 16.28
N LEU A 671 -49.75 -19.33 16.45
CA LEU A 671 -50.43 -18.12 16.94
C LEU A 671 -49.66 -16.85 16.57
#